data_AF-A0A0V1H7S2-F1
#
_entry.id   AF-A0A0V1H7S2-F1
#
_cell.length_a   1.000
_cell.length_b   1.000
_cell.length_c   1.000
_cell.angle_alpha   90.00
_cell.angle_beta   90.00
_cell.angle_gamma   90.00
#
_symmetry.space_group_name_H-M   'P 1'
#
loop_
_entity.id
_entity.type
_entity.pdbx_description
1 polymer ?
#
loop_
_entity_poly.entity_id
_entity_poly.type
_entity_poly.pdbx_seq_one_letter_code
_entity_poly.pdbx_strand_id
1 'polypeptide(L)'
;LFCRNFLKMSLFRKTLSFAVLAVGSKAYSLEFKLNGESELSVFALNSEETSENNEEKKKSTESEIELLALALDECGLFAVCDSRKRLQIFDIRRKIQIFHCTTPKQATSLVFINDGRLVIIADRAGNVYQFEPPSIKPSVLLGHISMILDLIFSPDLRYIVSCDRDNRIRVSNFPNTYNIETFCVGHKDFVRSLGWMKVDEHSSFLMSASGDGTVGIWHLPIGKLIYLYNYRESLKRLNSVIPVDAEISKLVVDEQCFVLSFFNVSACLVAQIDFSKWNFQETILKCDGPVFDHILVEGLLYVVQKCRSNPVVLFSFESNCFKRVDSNLQRFNSDVELCNAVDQCESVALPLIKFGSFFDKRVEELTTLHVYWLLKNMINFFLLIFLNIFHFFHFYAIAVRAVIQQMFFWKKLCFEKYLSEMSKIDNRTAIITGADVGGIGYELVRILLQYNWTVVATVYDVNMITVLGELFKEIADEHSLVIEVVDFSSLNSIQSFLEKLKRKYDKVNLLVNNAAVMLTPFTEVKNVELQWMVNFIAPTIVTNSLRTLVCKAAEDDGFGRIVSVSSIELFAASLNQNWFYNGGSNYSNKYCRKYAYCSYLSYANSKLALSYYMQILAKLEIQTANFKCCSLHPGVVHTRLYRHTSWLNQRFLKTAFSRYILLTPTEGAANVLWTACSPNVRSGAYYENGIEVTLPKIDIVDDEEALKLFLVKRN
;
A
#
# COMPACT_ATOMS: atom_id res chain seq x y z
N LEU A 1 3.70 -21.08 33.38
CA LEU A 1 4.95 -21.06 34.19
C LEU A 1 6.19 -20.70 33.37
N PHE A 2 6.34 -21.21 32.13
CA PHE A 2 7.48 -20.93 31.24
C PHE A 2 7.64 -19.41 30.89
N CYS A 3 6.53 -18.70 30.67
CA CYS A 3 6.58 -17.25 30.40
C CYS A 3 6.96 -16.39 31.62
N ARG A 4 6.75 -16.90 32.85
CA ARG A 4 6.99 -16.13 34.09
C ARG A 4 8.45 -16.20 34.55
N ASN A 5 9.19 -17.22 34.11
CA ASN A 5 10.64 -17.33 34.33
C ASN A 5 11.46 -16.63 33.23
N PHE A 6 10.94 -16.50 32.00
CA PHE A 6 11.63 -15.78 30.92
C PHE A 6 11.64 -14.25 31.15
N LEU A 7 10.57 -13.70 31.72
CA LEU A 7 10.49 -12.28 32.11
C LEU A 7 11.48 -11.89 33.23
N LYS A 8 11.94 -12.85 34.04
CA LYS A 8 12.94 -12.61 35.09
C LYS A 8 14.39 -12.65 34.60
N MET A 9 14.66 -13.11 33.38
CA MET A 9 16.01 -13.06 32.77
C MET A 9 16.27 -11.80 31.92
N SER A 10 15.31 -10.87 31.81
CA SER A 10 15.52 -9.58 31.11
C SER A 10 16.24 -8.51 31.96
N LEU A 11 16.71 -8.86 33.17
CA LEU A 11 17.44 -8.00 34.09
C LEU A 11 18.95 -7.98 33.82
N PHE A 12 19.35 -7.74 32.58
CA PHE A 12 20.68 -7.22 32.24
C PHE A 12 20.53 -6.21 31.10
N ARG A 13 20.02 -5.02 31.43
CA ARG A 13 20.26 -3.81 30.63
C ARG A 13 21.78 -3.62 30.58
N LYS A 14 22.39 -3.84 29.41
CA LYS A 14 23.70 -3.27 29.07
C LYS A 14 23.58 -2.32 27.87
N THR A 15 22.99 -1.14 28.09
CA THR A 15 22.99 -0.01 27.14
C THR A 15 24.37 0.62 27.06
N LEU A 16 25.09 0.34 25.97
CA LEU A 16 26.22 1.15 25.51
C LEU A 16 25.69 2.08 24.42
N SER A 17 25.87 3.39 24.60
CA SER A 17 25.35 4.41 23.70
C SER A 17 26.48 5.24 23.13
N PHE A 18 26.41 5.59 21.83
CA PHE A 18 27.52 6.24 21.14
C PHE A 18 27.08 7.52 20.43
N ALA A 19 27.93 8.54 20.50
CA ALA A 19 27.81 9.77 19.72
C ALA A 19 29.10 9.96 18.92
N VAL A 20 29.02 10.30 17.64
CA VAL A 20 30.21 10.63 16.83
C VAL A 20 30.12 12.09 16.42
N LEU A 21 31.14 12.86 16.79
CA LEU A 21 31.33 14.26 16.44
C LEU A 21 32.56 14.38 15.56
N ALA A 22 32.48 15.03 14.41
CA ALA A 22 33.66 15.30 13.61
C ALA A 22 33.95 16.80 13.55
N VAL A 23 35.21 17.15 13.81
CA VAL A 23 35.70 18.52 13.97
C VAL A 23 37.05 18.63 13.26
N GLY A 24 37.12 19.41 12.18
CA GLY A 24 38.33 19.57 11.37
C GLY A 24 38.86 18.22 10.85
N SER A 25 40.12 17.89 11.16
CA SER A 25 40.77 16.63 10.74
C SER A 25 40.60 15.46 11.72
N LYS A 26 39.68 15.54 12.68
CA LYS A 26 39.45 14.51 13.70
C LYS A 26 37.97 14.16 13.81
N ALA A 27 37.68 12.87 14.02
CA ALA A 27 36.38 12.40 14.48
C ALA A 27 36.50 11.89 15.91
N TYR A 28 35.51 12.19 16.74
CA TYR A 28 35.45 11.92 18.17
C TYR A 28 34.23 11.04 18.40
N SER A 29 34.43 9.78 18.78
CA SER A 29 33.33 8.94 19.26
C SER A 29 33.29 8.96 20.77
N LEU A 30 32.12 9.16 21.34
CA LEU A 30 31.88 9.11 22.77
C LEU A 30 31.02 7.89 23.08
N GLU A 31 31.51 6.99 23.92
CA GLU A 31 30.78 5.82 24.41
C GLU A 31 30.33 6.05 25.86
N PHE A 32 29.07 5.76 26.17
CA PHE A 32 28.54 5.79 27.53
C PHE A 32 28.35 4.36 28.07
N LYS A 33 29.05 4.02 29.15
CA LYS A 33 28.93 2.73 29.86
C LYS A 33 27.97 2.87 31.05
N LEU A 34 27.22 1.82 31.36
CA LEU A 34 26.18 1.82 32.42
C LEU A 34 26.68 2.12 33.83
N ASN A 35 27.99 2.01 34.05
CA ASN A 35 28.60 2.32 35.34
C ASN A 35 28.77 3.84 35.55
N GLY A 36 28.29 4.68 34.61
CA GLY A 36 28.53 6.12 34.60
C GLY A 36 29.91 6.52 34.07
N GLU A 37 30.64 5.57 33.48
CA GLU A 37 31.93 5.79 32.83
C GLU A 37 31.72 6.09 31.35
N SER A 38 32.25 7.21 30.86
CA SER A 38 32.24 7.58 29.45
C SER A 38 33.65 7.42 28.86
N GLU A 39 33.78 6.78 27.70
CA GLU A 39 35.06 6.63 27.00
C GLU A 39 35.05 7.48 25.72
N LEU A 40 36.01 8.41 25.60
CA LEU A 40 36.23 9.20 24.38
C LEU A 40 37.26 8.49 23.51
N SER A 41 36.94 8.27 22.23
CA SER A 41 37.87 7.75 21.24
C SER A 41 38.06 8.77 20.13
N VAL A 42 39.31 9.07 19.80
CA VAL A 42 39.67 10.04 18.75
C VAL A 42 40.21 9.28 17.54
N PHE A 43 39.60 9.55 16.39
CA PHE A 43 39.96 9.03 15.09
C PHE A 43 40.60 10.15 14.29
N ALA A 44 41.86 9.97 13.91
CA ALA A 44 42.51 10.88 12.98
C ALA A 44 41.94 10.63 11.56
N LEU A 45 41.46 11.69 10.91
CA LEU A 45 41.04 11.65 9.50
C LEU A 45 42.25 11.80 8.55
N ASN A 46 43.46 11.89 9.12
CA ASN A 46 44.73 11.91 8.42
C ASN A 46 45.47 10.59 8.67
N SER A 47 45.49 9.70 7.68
CA SER A 47 46.58 8.73 7.55
C SER A 47 47.24 8.96 6.20
N GLU A 48 48.24 9.84 6.16
CA GLU A 48 49.33 9.61 5.20
C GLU A 48 50.11 8.41 5.74
N GLU A 49 50.23 7.37 4.91
CA GLU A 49 51.18 6.30 5.12
C GLU A 49 52.56 6.92 5.27
N THR A 50 53.21 6.65 6.40
CA THR A 50 54.67 6.72 6.51
C THR A 50 55.26 5.72 5.51
N SER A 51 55.57 6.19 4.31
CA SER A 51 56.57 5.59 3.44
C SER A 51 57.63 6.64 3.15
N GLU A 52 58.88 6.21 3.30
CA GLU A 52 60.07 7.05 3.42
C GLU A 52 60.34 7.91 2.17
N ASN A 53 60.98 9.06 2.45
CA ASN A 53 61.72 9.93 1.53
C ASN A 53 60.89 10.78 0.55
N ASN A 54 60.69 12.06 0.92
CA ASN A 54 61.12 13.21 0.12
C ASN A 54 60.84 14.53 0.90
N GLU A 55 61.89 15.13 1.46
CA GLU A 55 61.82 16.41 2.20
C GLU A 55 61.63 17.65 1.31
N GLU A 56 61.56 17.52 -0.01
CA GLU A 56 61.47 18.68 -0.91
C GLU A 56 60.10 18.83 -1.56
N LYS A 57 59.06 19.09 -0.73
CA LYS A 57 57.82 19.79 -1.13
C LYS A 57 56.92 20.20 0.04
N LYS A 58 57.48 20.49 1.22
CA LYS A 58 56.75 21.15 2.32
C LYS A 58 56.61 22.65 2.07
N LYS A 59 55.80 23.04 1.09
CA LYS A 59 55.28 24.42 0.92
C LYS A 59 54.22 24.47 -0.19
N SER A 60 53.14 23.71 0.00
CA SER A 60 51.87 23.99 -0.68
C SER A 60 50.74 23.82 0.33
N THR A 61 50.41 24.92 0.99
CA THR A 61 49.12 25.25 1.64
C THR A 61 48.36 24.07 2.27
N GLU A 62 48.50 23.91 3.58
CA GLU A 62 47.53 23.20 4.42
C GLU A 62 46.17 23.90 4.31
N SER A 63 45.39 23.61 3.26
CA SER A 63 44.00 24.01 3.20
C SER A 63 43.24 23.20 4.26
N GLU A 64 42.61 23.90 5.21
CA GLU A 64 41.78 23.32 6.27
C GLU A 64 40.78 22.32 5.69
N ILE A 65 40.66 21.15 6.34
CA ILE A 65 39.78 20.08 5.89
C ILE A 65 38.38 20.34 6.45
N GLU A 66 37.49 20.85 5.61
CA GLU A 66 36.05 20.97 5.93
C GLU A 66 35.36 19.61 5.78
N LEU A 67 34.47 19.26 6.70
CA LEU A 67 33.68 18.03 6.66
C LEU A 67 32.29 18.32 6.11
N LEU A 68 31.87 17.56 5.10
CA LEU A 68 30.68 17.87 4.32
C LEU A 68 29.48 16.98 4.64
N ALA A 69 29.71 15.70 4.91
CA ALA A 69 28.65 14.76 5.25
C ALA A 69 29.18 13.65 6.16
N LEU A 70 28.31 13.15 7.03
CA LEU A 70 28.64 12.06 7.95
C LEU A 70 27.40 11.17 8.10
N ALA A 71 27.58 9.84 8.17
CA ALA A 71 26.52 8.90 8.59
C ALA A 71 27.04 7.97 9.69
N LEU A 72 26.12 7.46 10.50
CA LEU A 72 26.36 6.43 11.51
C LEU A 72 25.40 5.27 11.27
N ASP A 73 25.91 4.05 11.32
CA ASP A 73 25.14 2.82 11.24
C ASP A 73 24.85 2.23 12.64
N GLU A 74 23.77 1.48 12.77
CA GLU A 74 23.38 0.82 14.02
C GLU A 74 24.44 -0.17 14.53
N CYS A 75 25.30 -0.72 13.67
CA CYS A 75 26.36 -1.64 14.06
C CYS A 75 27.63 -0.94 14.55
N GLY A 76 27.63 0.38 14.69
CA GLY A 76 28.79 1.14 15.17
C GLY A 76 29.83 1.45 14.09
N LEU A 77 29.40 1.50 12.83
CA LEU A 77 30.21 2.02 11.73
C LEU A 77 29.87 3.48 11.52
N PHE A 78 30.86 4.35 11.38
CA PHE A 78 30.61 5.72 10.94
C PHE A 78 31.39 6.02 9.67
N ALA A 79 30.78 6.83 8.80
CA ALA A 79 31.35 7.27 7.55
C ALA A 79 31.42 8.79 7.52
N VAL A 80 32.54 9.32 7.04
CA VAL A 80 32.80 10.76 6.89
C VAL A 80 33.18 11.03 5.44
N CYS A 81 32.65 12.10 4.87
CA CYS A 81 33.09 12.68 3.62
C CYS A 81 33.63 14.10 3.84
N ASP A 82 34.85 14.34 3.36
CA ASP A 82 35.51 15.64 3.47
C ASP A 82 35.46 16.48 2.17
N SER A 83 35.88 17.73 2.28
CA SER A 83 36.04 18.69 1.18
C SER A 83 37.02 18.23 0.10
N ARG A 84 37.92 17.30 0.42
CA ARG A 84 38.86 16.66 -0.51
C ARG A 84 38.26 15.45 -1.23
N LYS A 85 36.96 15.19 -1.08
CA LYS A 85 36.21 14.08 -1.69
C LYS A 85 36.65 12.70 -1.17
N ARG A 86 37.21 12.62 0.04
CA ARG A 86 37.57 11.34 0.65
C ARG A 86 36.40 10.84 1.47
N LEU A 87 35.91 9.65 1.13
CA LEU A 87 35.02 8.85 1.96
C LEU A 87 35.89 7.97 2.86
N GLN A 88 35.72 8.06 4.17
CA GLN A 88 36.37 7.20 5.15
C GLN A 88 35.33 6.54 6.03
N ILE A 89 35.43 5.22 6.22
CA ILE A 89 34.55 4.43 7.07
C ILE A 89 35.39 3.82 8.20
N PHE A 90 34.92 3.98 9.43
CA PHE A 90 35.60 3.54 10.63
C PHE A 90 34.71 2.61 11.46
N ASP A 91 35.34 1.62 12.10
CA ASP A 91 34.73 0.79 13.13
C ASP A 91 34.99 1.46 14.49
N ILE A 92 33.92 1.88 15.17
CA ILE A 92 34.05 2.56 16.46
C ILE A 92 34.64 1.63 17.52
N ARG A 93 34.19 0.36 17.55
CA ARG A 93 34.58 -0.61 18.58
C ARG A 93 36.04 -1.02 18.43
N ARG A 94 36.47 -1.23 17.20
CA ARG A 94 37.85 -1.63 16.89
C ARG A 94 38.80 -0.44 16.85
N LYS A 95 38.28 0.79 16.81
CA LYS A 95 39.03 2.03 16.65
C LYS A 95 39.92 2.03 15.39
N ILE A 96 39.44 1.41 14.30
CA ILE A 96 40.19 1.29 13.03
C ILE A 96 39.42 1.87 11.86
N GLN A 97 40.15 2.37 10.87
CA GLN A 97 39.60 2.63 9.54
C GLN A 97 39.41 1.31 8.79
N ILE A 98 38.20 1.05 8.31
CA ILE A 98 37.86 -0.18 7.57
C ILE A 98 37.95 0.04 6.06
N PHE A 99 37.56 1.23 5.60
CA PHE A 99 37.45 1.52 4.19
C PHE A 99 37.74 2.99 3.93
N HIS A 100 38.40 3.26 2.80
CA HIS A 100 38.52 4.61 2.28
C HIS A 100 38.44 4.58 0.75
N CYS A 101 37.82 5.59 0.16
CA CYS A 101 37.84 5.81 -1.27
C CYS A 101 37.70 7.30 -1.60
N THR A 102 37.92 7.64 -2.87
CA THR A 102 37.64 9.00 -3.37
C THR A 102 36.29 9.00 -4.07
N THR A 103 35.40 9.91 -3.68
CA THR A 103 34.12 10.12 -4.33
C THR A 103 34.29 10.94 -5.62
N PRO A 104 33.42 10.74 -6.64
CA PRO A 104 33.53 11.47 -7.91
C PRO A 104 33.48 13.01 -7.73
N LYS A 105 32.62 13.47 -6.81
CA LYS A 105 32.41 14.87 -6.44
C LYS A 105 32.22 14.97 -4.92
N GLN A 106 32.26 16.21 -4.42
CA GLN A 106 32.02 16.50 -3.01
C GLN A 106 30.62 16.04 -2.60
N ALA A 107 30.54 15.29 -1.51
CA ALA A 107 29.28 14.78 -0.96
C ALA A 107 28.47 15.91 -0.31
N THR A 108 27.15 15.81 -0.38
CA THR A 108 26.21 16.69 0.33
C THR A 108 25.40 15.94 1.39
N SER A 109 25.12 14.65 1.16
CA SER A 109 24.45 13.77 2.12
C SER A 109 25.00 12.35 2.03
N LEU A 110 24.98 11.64 3.16
CA LEU A 110 25.54 10.29 3.32
C LEU A 110 24.58 9.46 4.17
N VAL A 111 24.28 8.24 3.73
CA VAL A 111 23.37 7.32 4.43
C VAL A 111 23.89 5.88 4.37
N PHE A 112 23.83 5.17 5.49
CA PHE A 112 24.05 3.72 5.54
C PHE A 112 22.76 2.94 5.32
N ILE A 113 22.85 1.79 4.64
CA ILE A 113 21.73 0.87 4.41
C ILE A 113 22.19 -0.57 4.64
N ASN A 114 21.25 -1.43 5.04
CA ASN A 114 21.47 -2.87 5.25
C ASN A 114 22.56 -3.15 6.30
N ASP A 115 22.46 -2.51 7.47
CA ASP A 115 23.40 -2.67 8.59
C ASP A 115 24.87 -2.40 8.16
N GLY A 116 25.09 -1.25 7.52
CA GLY A 116 26.42 -0.80 7.10
C GLY A 116 27.00 -1.46 5.84
N ARG A 117 26.26 -2.35 5.17
CA ARG A 117 26.73 -3.01 3.93
C ARG A 117 26.79 -2.10 2.72
N LEU A 118 25.88 -1.13 2.65
CA LEU A 118 25.81 -0.18 1.56
C LEU A 118 25.94 1.25 2.08
N VAL A 119 26.72 2.05 1.38
CA VAL A 119 26.85 3.50 1.64
C VAL A 119 26.30 4.25 0.44
N ILE A 120 25.28 5.06 0.66
CA ILE A 120 24.70 5.92 -0.37
C ILE A 120 25.21 7.34 -0.17
N ILE A 121 25.66 7.94 -1.27
CA ILE A 121 26.25 9.28 -1.29
C ILE A 121 25.54 10.12 -2.33
N ALA A 122 24.97 11.25 -1.91
CA ALA A 122 24.54 12.31 -2.79
C ALA A 122 25.68 13.33 -2.99
N ASP A 123 25.84 13.85 -4.20
CA ASP A 123 26.92 14.79 -4.53
C ASP A 123 26.43 16.19 -4.94
N ARG A 124 27.37 17.15 -4.96
CA ARG A 124 27.13 18.53 -5.39
C ARG A 124 26.74 18.67 -6.87
N ALA A 125 26.96 17.65 -7.69
CA ALA A 125 26.61 17.65 -9.11
C ALA A 125 25.21 17.06 -9.37
N GLY A 126 24.49 16.64 -8.32
CA GLY A 126 23.14 16.09 -8.42
C GLY A 126 23.10 14.57 -8.56
N ASN A 127 24.21 13.86 -8.46
CA ASN A 127 24.25 12.40 -8.59
C ASN A 127 24.18 11.71 -7.23
N VAL A 128 23.54 10.54 -7.21
CA VAL A 128 23.52 9.62 -6.08
C VAL A 128 24.23 8.34 -6.45
N TYR A 129 25.24 7.99 -5.67
CA TYR A 129 26.05 6.78 -5.84
C TYR A 129 25.80 5.79 -4.71
N GLN A 130 25.88 4.51 -5.05
CA GLN A 130 25.95 3.42 -4.10
C GLN A 130 27.38 2.87 -4.07
N PHE A 131 27.93 2.75 -2.88
CA PHE A 131 29.18 2.06 -2.58
C PHE A 131 28.87 0.79 -1.79
N GLU A 132 29.52 -0.30 -2.15
CA GLU A 132 29.46 -1.58 -1.45
C GLU A 132 30.88 -1.93 -0.98
N PRO A 133 31.29 -1.47 0.23
CA PRO A 133 32.60 -1.78 0.76
C PRO A 133 32.86 -3.29 0.78
N PRO A 134 34.06 -3.77 0.37
CA PRO A 134 35.27 -3.01 0.11
C PRO A 134 35.45 -2.56 -1.36
N SER A 135 34.42 -2.63 -2.21
CA SER A 135 34.53 -2.15 -3.59
C SER A 135 34.71 -0.63 -3.64
N ILE A 136 35.72 -0.17 -4.38
CA ILE A 136 36.02 1.26 -4.59
C ILE A 136 35.16 1.84 -5.72
N LYS A 137 34.62 1.01 -6.62
CA LYS A 137 33.85 1.48 -7.78
C LYS A 137 32.39 1.76 -7.38
N PRO A 138 31.92 3.02 -7.48
CA PRO A 138 30.52 3.33 -7.23
C PRO A 138 29.60 2.88 -8.37
N SER A 139 28.38 2.49 -8.04
CA SER A 139 27.27 2.39 -9.00
C SER A 139 26.40 3.65 -8.90
N VAL A 140 25.92 4.15 -10.05
CA VAL A 140 25.02 5.32 -10.08
C VAL A 140 23.60 4.83 -9.85
N LEU A 141 22.92 5.38 -8.85
CA LEU A 141 21.51 5.10 -8.57
C LEU A 141 20.61 6.07 -9.34
N LEU A 142 20.78 7.37 -9.14
CA LEU A 142 19.97 8.39 -9.79
C LEU A 142 20.75 9.69 -9.96
N GLY A 143 20.24 10.56 -10.83
CA GLY A 143 20.78 11.90 -11.06
C GLY A 143 19.68 12.94 -11.10
N HIS A 144 19.98 14.11 -10.55
CA HIS A 144 19.26 15.37 -10.63
C HIS A 144 20.04 16.35 -11.50
N ILE A 145 19.36 17.37 -11.99
CA ILE A 145 19.98 18.45 -12.77
C ILE A 145 20.70 19.44 -11.84
N SER A 146 20.18 19.62 -10.64
CA SER A 146 20.66 20.55 -9.63
C SER A 146 21.28 19.81 -8.44
N MET A 147 21.97 20.55 -7.58
CA MET A 147 22.61 20.03 -6.38
C MET A 147 21.57 19.37 -5.46
N ILE A 148 21.82 18.14 -5.03
CA ILE A 148 21.02 17.47 -4.00
C ILE A 148 21.43 18.04 -2.64
N LEU A 149 20.46 18.48 -1.85
CA LEU A 149 20.67 19.04 -0.53
C LEU A 149 20.48 18.02 0.59
N ASP A 150 19.54 17.08 0.41
CA ASP A 150 19.32 15.98 1.35
C ASP A 150 18.80 14.71 0.67
N LEU A 151 19.02 13.58 1.33
CA LEU A 151 18.70 12.24 0.85
C LEU A 151 18.28 11.35 2.01
N ILE A 152 17.09 10.78 1.95
CA ILE A 152 16.59 9.85 2.98
C ILE A 152 15.90 8.63 2.34
N PHE A 153 15.83 7.55 3.10
CA PHE A 153 15.10 6.33 2.71
C PHE A 153 13.80 6.21 3.49
N SER A 154 12.77 5.66 2.85
CA SER A 154 11.56 5.29 3.59
C SER A 154 11.87 4.22 4.63
N PRO A 155 11.14 4.16 5.76
CA PRO A 155 11.38 3.18 6.82
C PRO A 155 11.34 1.72 6.35
N ASP A 156 10.60 1.43 5.28
CA ASP A 156 10.49 0.11 4.64
C ASP A 156 11.54 -0.12 3.53
N LEU A 157 12.46 0.83 3.31
CA LEU A 157 13.49 0.85 2.26
C LEU A 157 12.93 0.71 0.83
N ARG A 158 11.63 0.94 0.62
CA ARG A 158 11.01 0.87 -0.71
C ARG A 158 11.31 2.11 -1.56
N TYR A 159 11.47 3.27 -0.94
CA TYR A 159 11.65 4.53 -1.63
C TYR A 159 12.94 5.23 -1.20
N ILE A 160 13.59 5.84 -2.18
CA ILE A 160 14.63 6.85 -1.97
C ILE A 160 14.01 8.22 -2.24
N VAL A 161 14.13 9.13 -1.27
CA VAL A 161 13.63 10.49 -1.36
C VAL A 161 14.82 11.43 -1.40
N SER A 162 14.85 12.29 -2.40
CA SER A 162 15.94 13.26 -2.62
C SER A 162 15.33 14.63 -2.84
N CYS A 163 15.98 15.66 -2.31
CA CYS A 163 15.57 17.04 -2.56
C CYS A 163 16.71 17.86 -3.16
N ASP A 164 16.37 18.74 -4.10
CA ASP A 164 17.33 19.55 -4.83
C ASP A 164 17.20 21.06 -4.50
N ARG A 165 18.16 21.83 -5.02
CA ARG A 165 18.16 23.29 -4.92
C ARG A 165 17.06 23.96 -5.76
N ASP A 166 16.42 23.23 -6.68
CA ASP A 166 15.37 23.74 -7.56
C ASP A 166 13.96 23.49 -6.98
N ASN A 167 13.89 23.28 -5.66
CA ASN A 167 12.67 23.18 -4.84
C ASN A 167 11.90 21.87 -5.05
N ARG A 168 12.48 20.89 -5.74
CA ARG A 168 11.82 19.62 -6.04
C ARG A 168 12.22 18.55 -5.05
N ILE A 169 11.22 17.80 -4.61
CA ILE A 169 11.43 16.56 -3.87
C ILE A 169 11.03 15.42 -4.78
N ARG A 170 11.99 14.55 -5.09
CA ARG A 170 11.81 13.39 -5.95
C ARG A 170 11.73 12.12 -5.11
N VAL A 171 10.69 11.33 -5.33
CA VAL A 171 10.48 10.01 -4.71
C VAL A 171 10.67 8.95 -5.79
N SER A 172 11.70 8.13 -5.65
CA SER A 172 12.00 7.04 -6.59
C SER A 172 11.97 5.69 -5.90
N ASN A 173 11.62 4.64 -6.64
CA ASN A 173 11.63 3.28 -6.12
C ASN A 173 13.07 2.82 -5.85
N PHE A 174 13.30 2.07 -4.78
CA PHE A 174 14.58 1.44 -4.47
C PHE A 174 14.41 -0.08 -4.45
N PRO A 175 15.34 -0.87 -5.04
CA PRO A 175 16.61 -0.47 -5.68
C PRO A 175 16.44 0.06 -7.12
N ASN A 176 15.25 -0.02 -7.71
CA ASN A 176 14.98 0.35 -9.10
C ASN A 176 14.72 1.86 -9.28
N THR A 177 15.74 2.68 -9.01
CA THR A 177 15.69 4.15 -8.92
C THR A 177 15.42 4.87 -10.24
N TYR A 178 15.51 4.15 -11.36
CA TYR A 178 15.04 4.63 -12.66
C TYR A 178 13.51 4.81 -12.71
N ASN A 179 12.76 4.15 -11.82
CA ASN A 179 11.32 4.31 -11.72
C ASN A 179 10.97 5.40 -10.68
N ILE A 180 10.58 6.57 -11.18
CA ILE A 180 10.14 7.70 -10.36
C ILE A 180 8.67 7.50 -10.02
N GLU A 181 8.38 7.39 -8.72
CA GLU A 181 7.02 7.18 -8.24
C GLU A 181 6.22 8.48 -8.27
N THR A 182 6.79 9.57 -7.73
CA THR A 182 6.14 10.87 -7.68
C THR A 182 7.15 12.02 -7.47
N PHE A 183 6.67 13.24 -7.66
CA PHE A 183 7.34 14.47 -7.23
C PHE A 183 6.44 15.21 -6.23
N CYS A 184 6.99 15.61 -5.08
CA CYS A 184 6.28 16.50 -4.16
C CYS A 184 6.54 17.95 -4.59
N VAL A 185 5.49 18.64 -5.05
CA VAL A 185 5.57 20.02 -5.58
C VAL A 185 4.74 20.94 -4.70
N GLY A 186 5.35 22.01 -4.20
CA GLY A 186 4.66 22.99 -3.36
C GLY A 186 5.57 24.03 -2.69
N HIS A 187 6.84 23.68 -2.43
CA HIS A 187 7.83 24.63 -1.95
C HIS A 187 8.19 25.69 -3.00
N LYS A 188 8.46 26.90 -2.52
CA LYS A 188 8.80 28.07 -3.37
C LYS A 188 10.29 28.37 -3.43
N ASP A 189 11.08 27.71 -2.59
CA ASP A 189 12.53 27.83 -2.50
C ASP A 189 13.14 26.46 -2.16
N PHE A 190 14.47 26.40 -2.09
CA PHE A 190 15.22 25.15 -1.98
C PHE A 190 14.81 24.36 -0.74
N VAL A 191 14.69 23.04 -0.90
CA VAL A 191 14.37 22.15 0.22
C VAL A 191 15.67 21.67 0.83
N ARG A 192 15.94 22.10 2.06
CA ARG A 192 17.22 21.90 2.72
C ARG A 192 17.34 20.55 3.41
N SER A 193 16.27 20.09 4.05
CA SER A 193 16.31 18.91 4.92
C SER A 193 14.98 18.16 4.88
N LEU A 194 15.08 16.84 4.93
CA LEU A 194 13.96 15.91 4.89
C LEU A 194 13.93 15.07 6.18
N GLY A 195 12.75 14.62 6.58
CA GLY A 195 12.59 13.72 7.72
C GLY A 195 11.36 12.83 7.59
N TRP A 196 11.42 11.64 8.18
CA TRP A 196 10.27 10.73 8.25
C TRP A 196 9.61 10.84 9.60
N MET A 197 8.30 11.13 9.58
CA MET A 197 7.45 11.07 10.75
C MET A 197 6.71 9.75 10.75
N LYS A 198 6.90 8.94 11.79
CA LYS A 198 6.11 7.74 12.01
C LYS A 198 5.02 8.08 13.03
N VAL A 199 3.76 8.05 12.61
CA VAL A 199 2.64 8.38 13.51
C VAL A 199 2.04 7.11 14.11
N ASP A 200 1.95 6.03 13.33
CA ASP A 200 1.59 4.69 13.80
C ASP A 200 2.29 3.60 12.94
N GLU A 201 1.94 2.31 13.10
CA GLU A 201 2.53 1.22 12.30
C GLU A 201 2.09 1.24 10.81
N HIS A 202 1.10 2.06 10.45
CA HIS A 202 0.44 2.08 9.14
C HIS A 202 0.53 3.44 8.43
N SER A 203 0.78 4.53 9.16
CA SER A 203 0.84 5.90 8.68
C SER A 203 2.21 6.51 8.95
N SER A 204 2.86 6.92 7.86
CA SER A 204 4.10 7.68 7.88
C SER A 204 3.98 8.87 6.94
N PHE A 205 4.49 10.00 7.39
CA PHE A 205 4.51 11.23 6.62
C PHE A 205 5.94 11.63 6.31
N LEU A 206 6.14 12.12 5.09
CA LEU A 206 7.38 12.79 4.74
C LEU A 206 7.27 14.25 5.20
N MET A 207 8.28 14.74 5.90
CA MET A 207 8.43 16.16 6.22
C MET A 207 9.58 16.76 5.44
N SER A 208 9.42 18.00 5.01
CA SER A 208 10.45 18.75 4.30
C SER A 208 10.54 20.17 4.81
N ALA A 209 11.75 20.64 5.11
CA ALA A 209 12.01 22.01 5.54
C ALA A 209 12.68 22.80 4.42
N SER A 210 12.13 23.97 4.11
CA SER A 210 12.51 24.78 2.94
C SER A 210 12.96 26.20 3.30
N GLY A 211 13.84 26.77 2.48
CA GLY A 211 14.27 28.17 2.58
C GLY A 211 13.14 29.19 2.40
N ASP A 212 11.98 28.75 1.90
CA ASP A 212 10.80 29.59 1.72
C ASP A 212 10.13 30.02 3.04
N GLY A 213 10.57 29.49 4.17
CA GLY A 213 9.99 29.79 5.47
C GLY A 213 8.96 28.77 5.94
N THR A 214 8.86 27.61 5.27
CA THR A 214 7.84 26.61 5.56
C THR A 214 8.37 25.19 5.75
N VAL A 215 7.60 24.39 6.48
CA VAL A 215 7.74 22.93 6.58
C VAL A 215 6.54 22.27 5.92
N GLY A 216 6.78 21.47 4.89
CA GLY A 216 5.76 20.69 4.20
C GLY A 216 5.56 19.32 4.85
N ILE A 217 4.31 18.90 5.01
CA ILE A 217 3.93 17.55 5.45
C ILE A 217 3.24 16.85 4.29
N TRP A 218 3.79 15.73 3.83
CA TRP A 218 3.40 15.05 2.59
C TRP A 218 2.92 13.63 2.84
N HIS A 219 1.88 13.25 2.09
CA HIS A 219 1.41 11.87 2.02
C HIS A 219 2.08 11.13 0.86
N LEU A 220 2.87 10.10 1.18
CA LEU A 220 3.47 9.21 0.19
C LEU A 220 2.68 7.89 0.06
N PRO A 221 2.72 7.20 -1.11
CA PRO A 221 3.50 7.51 -2.31
C PRO A 221 2.87 8.56 -3.24
N ILE A 222 1.68 9.07 -2.92
CA ILE A 222 0.91 9.96 -3.81
C ILE A 222 1.65 11.30 -4.06
N GLY A 223 2.44 11.77 -3.11
CA GLY A 223 3.16 13.05 -3.21
C GLY A 223 2.27 14.25 -2.91
N LYS A 224 1.15 14.04 -2.20
CA LYS A 224 0.17 15.08 -1.89
C LYS A 224 0.61 15.89 -0.68
N LEU A 225 0.66 17.22 -0.80
CA LEU A 225 0.82 18.14 0.33
C LEU A 225 -0.43 18.08 1.20
N ILE A 226 -0.27 17.68 2.46
CA ILE A 226 -1.35 17.64 3.45
C ILE A 226 -1.45 18.97 4.18
N TYR A 227 -0.30 19.47 4.63
CA TYR A 227 -0.22 20.68 5.44
C TYR A 227 1.08 21.42 5.15
N LEU A 228 1.02 22.74 5.18
CA LEU A 228 2.16 23.63 5.00
C LEU A 228 2.28 24.51 6.24
N TYR A 229 3.28 24.23 7.08
CA TYR A 229 3.51 24.94 8.33
C TYR A 229 4.46 26.12 8.12
N ASN A 230 4.01 27.34 8.39
CA ASN A 230 4.82 28.56 8.25
C ASN A 230 5.53 28.89 9.56
N TYR A 231 6.79 28.47 9.69
CA TYR A 231 7.54 28.71 10.93
C TYR A 231 7.93 30.18 11.10
N ARG A 232 8.07 30.96 10.01
CA ARG A 232 8.41 32.40 10.11
C ARG A 232 7.30 33.19 10.78
N GLU A 233 6.04 32.83 10.54
CA GLU A 233 4.90 33.41 11.26
C GLU A 233 4.93 33.05 12.75
N SER A 234 5.24 31.79 13.08
CA SER A 234 5.39 31.38 14.47
C SER A 234 6.54 32.09 15.18
N LEU A 235 7.68 32.32 14.51
CA LEU A 235 8.80 33.08 15.07
C LEU A 235 8.40 34.54 15.39
N LYS A 236 7.64 35.20 14.50
CA LYS A 236 7.08 36.54 14.74
C LYS A 236 6.13 36.53 15.92
N ARG A 237 5.21 35.56 15.97
CA ARG A 237 4.20 35.44 17.05
C ARG A 237 4.85 35.24 18.42
N LEU A 238 5.92 34.47 18.50
CA LEU A 238 6.62 34.15 19.74
C LEU A 238 7.58 35.24 20.22
N ASN A 239 7.79 36.32 19.45
CA ASN A 239 8.89 37.28 19.68
C ASN A 239 10.22 36.56 19.96
N SER A 240 10.55 35.61 19.09
CA SER A 240 11.68 34.70 19.28
C SER A 240 13.03 35.42 19.24
N VAL A 241 14.04 34.82 19.90
CA VAL A 241 15.47 35.19 19.74
C VAL A 241 15.99 34.78 18.36
N ILE A 242 15.31 33.83 17.70
CA ILE A 242 15.64 33.39 16.34
C ILE A 242 15.16 34.47 15.35
N PRO A 243 16.05 35.01 14.50
CA PRO A 243 15.67 35.94 13.45
C PRO A 243 14.62 35.33 12.51
N VAL A 244 13.65 36.13 12.08
CA VAL A 244 12.54 35.67 11.23
C VAL A 244 13.04 35.22 9.84
N ASP A 245 14.11 35.85 9.37
CA ASP A 245 14.80 35.58 8.11
C ASP A 245 15.88 34.49 8.25
N ALA A 246 16.04 33.88 9.43
CA ALA A 246 17.03 32.85 9.65
C ALA A 246 16.84 31.66 8.69
N GLU A 247 17.94 31.25 8.06
CA GLU A 247 17.98 30.09 7.17
C GLU A 247 18.02 28.79 7.98
N ILE A 248 17.17 27.83 7.62
CA ILE A 248 17.16 26.51 8.25
C ILE A 248 18.46 25.78 7.93
N SER A 249 19.08 25.19 8.95
CA SER A 249 20.20 24.27 8.79
C SER A 249 19.74 22.82 8.74
N LYS A 250 18.89 22.38 9.67
CA LYS A 250 18.44 20.98 9.75
C LYS A 250 17.03 20.83 10.31
N LEU A 251 16.32 19.82 9.80
CA LEU A 251 15.05 19.31 10.34
C LEU A 251 15.30 17.95 10.99
N VAL A 252 14.82 17.77 12.21
CA VAL A 252 14.74 16.47 12.88
C VAL A 252 13.31 16.20 13.29
N VAL A 253 12.84 14.98 13.06
CA VAL A 253 11.43 14.61 13.21
C VAL A 253 11.33 13.41 14.15
N ASP A 254 10.29 13.40 14.97
CA ASP A 254 9.89 12.30 15.86
C ASP A 254 8.36 12.13 15.82
N GLU A 255 7.81 11.13 16.51
CA GLU A 255 6.41 10.68 16.33
C GLU A 255 5.35 11.79 16.42
N GLN A 256 5.55 12.80 17.28
CA GLN A 256 4.59 13.89 17.51
C GLN A 256 5.21 15.29 17.51
N CYS A 257 6.47 15.43 17.11
CA CYS A 257 7.09 16.76 17.03
C CYS A 257 8.23 16.80 16.02
N PHE A 258 8.62 18.01 15.65
CA PHE A 258 9.83 18.25 14.88
C PHE A 258 10.62 19.42 15.46
N VAL A 259 11.91 19.41 15.20
CA VAL A 259 12.88 20.38 15.68
C VAL A 259 13.62 20.99 14.49
N LEU A 260 13.57 22.32 14.40
CA LEU A 260 14.31 23.12 13.43
C LEU A 260 15.49 23.81 14.11
N SER A 261 16.66 23.73 13.47
CA SER A 261 17.82 24.58 13.77
C SER A 261 18.12 25.51 12.59
N PHE A 262 18.88 26.56 12.87
CA PHE A 262 19.14 27.65 11.94
C PHE A 262 20.63 28.01 11.92
N PHE A 263 21.13 28.44 10.76
CA PHE A 263 22.55 28.81 10.60
C PHE A 263 22.95 29.95 11.54
N ASN A 264 24.01 29.74 12.31
CA ASN A 264 24.58 30.72 13.23
C ASN A 264 23.62 31.25 14.31
N VAL A 265 22.60 30.47 14.69
CA VAL A 265 21.62 30.86 15.73
C VAL A 265 21.77 29.99 16.97
N SER A 266 21.76 30.63 18.15
CA SER A 266 21.86 29.96 19.46
C SER A 266 20.51 29.50 20.01
N ALA A 267 19.63 28.98 19.16
CA ALA A 267 18.33 28.46 19.58
C ALA A 267 17.72 27.52 18.53
N CYS A 268 16.90 26.58 19.01
CA CYS A 268 16.09 25.69 18.19
C CYS A 268 14.60 26.01 18.34
N LEU A 269 13.83 25.79 17.28
CA LEU A 269 12.37 25.81 17.32
C LEU A 269 11.87 24.38 17.39
N VAL A 270 11.12 24.04 18.43
CA VAL A 270 10.39 22.77 18.54
C VAL A 270 8.92 23.05 18.29
N ALA A 271 8.30 22.26 17.41
CA ALA A 271 6.86 22.30 17.18
C ALA A 271 6.26 20.91 17.44
N GLN A 272 5.38 20.83 18.42
CA GLN A 272 4.59 19.64 18.70
C GLN A 272 3.30 19.68 17.88
N ILE A 273 2.90 18.54 17.34
CA ILE A 273 1.78 18.43 16.40
C ILE A 273 0.62 17.69 17.06
N ASP A 274 -0.53 18.35 17.14
CA ASP A 274 -1.81 17.67 17.40
C ASP A 274 -2.46 17.33 16.06
N PHE A 275 -2.29 16.08 15.61
CA PHE A 275 -2.83 15.58 14.33
C PHE A 275 -4.36 15.58 14.27
N SER A 276 -5.06 15.57 15.41
CA SER A 276 -6.53 15.58 15.42
C SER A 276 -7.11 16.92 14.97
N LYS A 277 -6.37 18.01 15.24
CA LYS A 277 -6.79 19.39 14.98
C LYS A 277 -5.87 20.13 14.01
N TRP A 278 -4.77 19.51 13.58
CA TRP A 278 -3.67 20.16 12.85
C TRP A 278 -3.21 21.44 13.55
N ASN A 279 -3.06 21.35 14.88
CA ASN A 279 -2.58 22.45 15.69
C ASN A 279 -1.12 22.22 16.09
N PHE A 280 -0.38 23.32 16.21
CA PHE A 280 1.05 23.31 16.52
C PHE A 280 1.29 24.05 17.82
N GLN A 281 1.97 23.40 18.75
CA GLN A 281 2.46 24.02 19.97
C GLN A 281 3.96 24.25 19.85
N GLU A 282 4.37 25.51 19.72
CA GLU A 282 5.77 25.87 19.56
C GLU A 282 6.48 26.16 20.87
N THR A 283 7.76 25.82 20.93
CA THR A 283 8.65 26.15 22.04
C THR A 283 10.02 26.54 21.47
N ILE A 284 10.57 27.65 21.97
CA ILE A 284 11.94 28.07 21.63
C ILE A 284 12.89 27.54 22.70
N LEU A 285 13.86 26.74 22.28
CA LEU A 285 14.89 26.19 23.15
C LEU A 285 16.16 27.02 22.98
N LYS A 286 16.51 27.77 24.03
CA LYS A 286 17.72 28.61 24.05
C LYS A 286 18.95 27.77 24.35
N CYS A 287 19.97 27.97 23.54
CA CYS A 287 21.28 27.35 23.63
C CYS A 287 22.31 28.41 24.06
N ASP A 288 23.48 28.01 24.56
CA ASP A 288 24.50 28.95 25.04
C ASP A 288 25.38 29.50 23.90
N GLY A 289 25.39 28.81 22.75
CA GLY A 289 26.09 29.23 21.54
C GLY A 289 25.37 28.76 20.27
N PRO A 290 25.85 29.18 19.09
CA PRO A 290 25.27 28.79 17.81
C PRO A 290 25.14 27.27 17.68
N VAL A 291 23.97 26.81 17.24
CA VAL A 291 23.68 25.38 17.07
C VAL A 291 24.39 24.88 15.81
N PHE A 292 25.24 23.88 15.98
CA PHE A 292 25.89 23.18 14.88
C PHE A 292 25.00 22.07 14.32
N ASP A 293 24.47 21.23 15.21
CA ASP A 293 23.56 20.13 14.84
C ASP A 293 22.77 19.66 16.07
N HIS A 294 21.72 18.88 15.85
CA HIS A 294 20.86 18.31 16.88
C HIS A 294 20.29 16.95 16.47
N ILE A 295 19.92 16.15 17.46
CA ILE A 295 19.08 14.96 17.28
C ILE A 295 18.03 14.84 18.39
N LEU A 296 16.87 14.32 18.04
CA LEU A 296 15.84 13.82 18.94
C LEU A 296 15.83 12.27 18.97
N VAL A 297 16.00 11.68 20.16
CA VAL A 297 15.93 10.22 20.39
C VAL A 297 15.10 9.95 21.65
N GLU A 298 14.04 9.15 21.55
CA GLU A 298 13.24 8.71 22.72
C GLU A 298 12.81 9.89 23.63
N GLY A 299 12.44 11.03 23.04
CA GLY A 299 12.05 12.24 23.78
C GLY A 299 13.21 13.04 24.39
N LEU A 300 14.46 12.69 24.09
CA LEU A 300 15.66 13.44 24.48
C LEU A 300 16.25 14.16 23.25
N LEU A 301 16.34 15.49 23.33
CA LEU A 301 16.95 16.32 22.30
C LEU A 301 18.38 16.70 22.70
N TYR A 302 19.36 16.18 21.97
CA TYR A 302 20.76 16.53 22.11
C TYR A 302 21.11 17.62 21.10
N VAL A 303 21.73 18.69 21.56
CA VAL A 303 22.13 19.84 20.72
C VAL A 303 23.62 20.07 20.89
N VAL A 304 24.35 20.05 19.78
CA VAL A 304 25.76 20.41 19.73
C VAL A 304 25.86 21.89 19.37
N GLN A 305 26.63 22.64 20.13
CA GLN A 305 26.72 24.09 20.00
C GLN A 305 28.17 24.57 20.03
N LYS A 306 28.42 25.71 19.39
CA LYS A 306 29.70 26.42 19.47
C LYS A 306 29.83 27.12 20.81
N CYS A 307 30.16 26.36 21.86
CA CYS A 307 30.35 26.87 23.21
C CYS A 307 31.42 26.07 23.95
N ARG A 308 32.55 26.71 24.28
CA ARG A 308 33.69 26.05 24.94
C ARG A 308 33.35 25.48 26.32
N SER A 309 32.49 26.14 27.09
CA SER A 309 32.13 25.70 28.45
C SER A 309 31.02 24.64 28.48
N ASN A 310 30.28 24.50 27.38
CA ASN A 310 29.14 23.58 27.30
C ASN A 310 28.90 23.12 25.85
N PRO A 311 29.79 22.33 25.24
CA PRO A 311 29.69 21.96 23.83
C PRO A 311 28.44 21.14 23.46
N VAL A 312 27.84 20.40 24.40
CA VAL A 312 26.58 19.66 24.18
C VAL A 312 25.57 19.98 25.26
N VAL A 313 24.35 20.33 24.82
CA VAL A 313 23.18 20.57 25.67
C VAL A 313 22.18 19.44 25.47
N LEU A 314 21.53 19.03 26.56
CA LEU A 314 20.46 18.05 26.55
C LEU A 314 19.15 18.71 26.97
N PHE A 315 18.08 18.41 26.24
CA PHE A 315 16.71 18.75 26.63
C PHE A 315 15.89 17.46 26.76
N SER A 316 15.14 17.30 27.84
CA SER A 316 14.18 16.20 28.03
C SER A 316 12.76 16.68 27.76
N PHE A 317 11.95 15.81 27.16
CA PHE A 317 10.53 16.03 27.03
C PHE A 317 9.81 15.65 28.33
N GLU A 318 9.37 16.66 29.09
CA GLU A 318 8.69 16.48 30.38
C GLU A 318 7.46 17.39 30.46
N SER A 319 6.31 16.84 30.86
CA SER A 319 5.08 17.61 31.05
C SER A 319 4.65 18.44 29.81
N ASN A 320 4.68 17.83 28.62
CA ASN A 320 4.35 18.46 27.34
C ASN A 320 5.25 19.64 26.92
N CYS A 321 6.46 19.75 27.47
CA CYS A 321 7.43 20.74 27.03
C CYS A 321 8.85 20.18 27.12
N PHE A 322 9.74 20.67 26.25
CA PHE A 322 11.16 20.37 26.38
C PHE A 322 11.80 21.26 27.43
N LYS A 323 12.49 20.65 28.39
CA LYS A 323 13.24 21.35 29.45
C LYS A 323 14.71 20.98 29.38
N ARG A 324 15.58 21.93 29.67
CA ARG A 324 17.02 21.71 29.72
C ARG A 324 17.38 20.81 30.91
N VAL A 325 18.23 19.82 30.67
CA VAL A 325 18.71 18.86 31.67
C VAL A 325 20.17 19.16 31.98
N ASP A 326 20.47 19.51 33.23
CA ASP A 326 21.83 19.90 33.64
C ASP A 326 22.72 18.72 34.08
N SER A 327 22.16 17.50 34.23
CA SER A 327 22.73 16.50 35.15
C SER A 327 23.53 15.32 34.56
N ASN A 328 23.72 15.16 33.24
CA ASN A 328 24.41 13.95 32.70
C ASN A 328 25.59 14.21 31.75
N LEU A 329 25.97 15.47 31.47
CA LEU A 329 27.01 15.81 30.48
C LEU A 329 28.23 16.55 31.05
N GLN A 330 28.31 16.75 32.37
CA GLN A 330 29.39 17.52 33.01
C GLN A 330 30.80 16.99 32.68
N ARG A 331 30.95 15.69 32.42
CA ARG A 331 32.22 15.06 32.00
C ARG A 331 32.61 15.39 30.54
N PHE A 332 31.64 15.57 29.65
CA PHE A 332 31.86 15.99 28.25
C PHE A 332 32.31 17.45 28.19
N ASN A 333 31.66 18.30 28.99
CA ASN A 333 31.95 19.73 29.04
C ASN A 333 33.26 20.10 29.75
N SER A 334 33.88 19.13 30.44
CA SER A 334 35.18 19.31 31.12
C SER A 334 36.36 18.72 30.34
N ASP A 335 36.12 18.07 29.19
CA ASP A 335 37.18 17.50 28.36
C ASP A 335 37.88 18.60 27.54
N VAL A 336 39.16 18.84 27.83
CA VAL A 336 39.93 19.94 27.26
C VAL A 336 40.14 19.78 25.74
N GLU A 337 40.31 18.56 25.23
CA GLU A 337 40.55 18.35 23.80
C GLU A 337 39.32 18.65 22.99
N LEU A 338 38.16 18.17 23.45
CA LEU A 338 36.88 18.40 22.83
C LEU A 338 36.46 19.88 22.91
N CYS A 339 36.59 20.51 24.07
CA CYS A 339 36.25 21.91 24.24
C CYS A 339 37.13 22.83 23.38
N ASN A 340 38.42 22.51 23.24
CA ASN A 340 39.30 23.22 22.32
C ASN A 340 38.95 22.94 20.85
N ALA A 341 38.58 21.69 20.50
CA ALA A 341 38.17 21.33 19.16
C ALA A 341 36.90 22.07 18.73
N VAL A 342 35.86 22.11 19.57
CA VAL A 342 34.60 22.81 19.30
C VAL A 342 34.80 24.33 19.15
N ASP A 343 35.71 24.92 19.94
CA ASP A 343 36.02 26.36 19.89
C ASP A 343 36.75 26.76 18.59
N GLN A 344 37.70 25.92 18.16
CA GLN A 344 38.47 26.09 16.93
C GLN A 344 37.70 25.71 15.65
N CYS A 345 36.48 25.18 15.78
CA CYS A 345 35.73 24.67 14.66
C CYS A 345 34.99 25.78 13.89
N GLU A 346 35.17 25.80 12.57
CA GLU A 346 34.36 26.62 11.65
C GLU A 346 33.12 25.87 11.15
N SER A 347 33.16 24.53 11.04
CA SER A 347 32.08 23.70 10.51
C SER A 347 32.01 22.33 11.18
N VAL A 348 30.83 21.92 11.66
CA VAL A 348 30.59 20.58 12.21
C VAL A 348 29.52 19.89 11.35
N ALA A 349 29.77 18.63 10.96
CA ALA A 349 28.78 17.76 10.33
C ALA A 349 28.48 16.58 11.26
N LEU A 350 27.20 16.33 11.56
CA LEU A 350 26.77 15.37 12.57
C LEU A 350 25.56 14.52 12.11
N PRO A 351 25.70 13.20 12.14
CA PRO A 351 24.65 12.24 12.42
C PRO A 351 24.88 11.78 13.86
N LEU A 352 24.12 12.35 14.78
CA LEU A 352 23.83 11.61 16.01
C LEU A 352 22.65 10.70 15.67
N ILE A 353 22.68 9.39 15.97
CA ILE A 353 21.50 8.49 16.03
C ILE A 353 21.68 7.46 17.16
N LYS A 354 20.64 7.36 18.00
CA LYS A 354 20.26 6.40 19.05
C LYS A 354 21.25 6.08 20.20
N PHE A 355 20.84 6.46 21.42
CA PHE A 355 21.33 5.88 22.68
C PHE A 355 20.58 4.56 22.95
N GLY A 356 21.17 3.40 22.62
CA GLY A 356 20.55 2.09 22.86
C GLY A 356 21.51 0.92 22.61
N SER A 357 21.44 -0.10 23.48
CA SER A 357 22.39 -1.21 23.62
C SER A 357 22.90 -1.84 22.33
N PHE A 358 24.22 -1.88 22.20
CA PHE A 358 24.93 -2.86 21.39
C PHE A 358 24.64 -4.28 21.88
N PHE A 359 23.56 -4.88 21.40
CA PHE A 359 23.46 -6.33 21.40
C PHE A 359 24.31 -6.88 20.27
N ASP A 360 25.03 -7.96 20.55
CA ASP A 360 25.73 -8.73 19.53
C ASP A 360 24.68 -9.39 18.63
N LYS A 361 24.20 -8.64 17.63
CA LYS A 361 23.20 -9.08 16.63
C LYS A 361 23.57 -10.42 15.99
N ARG A 362 24.85 -10.81 15.99
CA ARG A 362 25.31 -12.07 15.38
C ARG A 362 25.02 -13.34 16.19
N VAL A 363 24.81 -13.26 17.51
CA VAL A 363 24.66 -14.47 18.35
C VAL A 363 23.23 -14.65 18.90
N GLU A 364 22.49 -13.56 19.16
CA GLU A 364 21.10 -13.64 19.63
C GLU A 364 20.02 -13.49 18.53
N GLU A 365 20.27 -12.76 17.43
CA GLU A 365 19.24 -12.60 16.38
C GLU A 365 19.09 -13.84 15.49
N LEU A 366 20.17 -14.60 15.31
CA LEU A 366 20.14 -15.79 14.45
C LEU A 366 19.28 -16.92 15.03
N THR A 367 19.10 -16.98 16.36
CA THR A 367 18.25 -18.00 16.99
C THR A 367 16.94 -17.42 17.50
N THR A 368 16.94 -16.27 18.18
CA THR A 368 15.73 -15.73 18.82
C THR A 368 14.83 -14.97 17.85
N LEU A 369 15.40 -14.25 16.88
CA LEU A 369 14.65 -13.53 15.86
C LEU A 369 14.17 -14.49 14.77
N HIS A 370 14.97 -15.50 14.39
CA HIS A 370 14.46 -16.61 13.59
C HIS A 370 13.38 -17.40 14.32
N VAL A 371 13.54 -17.74 15.61
CA VAL A 371 12.50 -18.47 16.36
C VAL A 371 11.26 -17.60 16.56
N TYR A 372 11.38 -16.30 16.82
CA TYR A 372 10.22 -15.40 16.94
C TYR A 372 9.56 -15.15 15.59
N TRP A 373 10.33 -14.92 14.51
CA TRP A 373 9.83 -14.79 13.15
C TRP A 373 9.18 -16.09 12.68
N LEU A 374 9.78 -17.25 12.98
CA LEU A 374 9.26 -18.57 12.67
C LEU A 374 8.03 -18.89 13.53
N LEU A 375 8.00 -18.55 14.81
CA LEU A 375 6.81 -18.66 15.67
C LEU A 375 5.70 -17.74 15.20
N LYS A 376 5.99 -16.47 14.88
CA LYS A 376 5.02 -15.50 14.37
C LYS A 376 4.47 -15.95 13.02
N ASN A 377 5.32 -16.43 12.12
CA ASN A 377 4.88 -16.97 10.83
C ASN A 377 4.17 -18.32 10.96
N MET A 378 4.56 -19.17 11.92
CA MET A 378 3.83 -20.39 12.23
C MET A 378 2.46 -20.07 12.81
N ILE A 379 2.36 -19.12 13.74
CA ILE A 379 1.08 -18.64 14.28
C ILE A 379 0.22 -18.06 13.16
N ASN A 380 0.76 -17.20 12.30
CA ASN A 380 0.04 -16.65 11.16
C ASN A 380 -0.38 -17.74 10.17
N PHE A 381 0.47 -18.74 9.94
CA PHE A 381 0.17 -19.89 9.08
C PHE A 381 -0.95 -20.77 9.67
N PHE A 382 -0.89 -21.08 10.96
CA PHE A 382 -1.95 -21.83 11.64
C PHE A 382 -3.25 -21.03 11.74
N LEU A 383 -3.17 -19.72 11.96
CA LEU A 383 -4.32 -18.82 11.93
C LEU A 383 -4.96 -18.80 10.53
N LEU A 384 -4.15 -18.74 9.49
CA LEU A 384 -4.61 -18.77 8.10
C LEU A 384 -5.26 -20.13 7.74
N ILE A 385 -4.71 -21.24 8.23
CA ILE A 385 -5.33 -22.57 8.11
C ILE A 385 -6.67 -22.57 8.85
N PHE A 386 -6.70 -22.10 10.10
CA PHE A 386 -7.91 -22.05 10.91
C PHE A 386 -8.99 -21.18 10.25
N LEU A 387 -8.63 -20.02 9.72
CA LEU A 387 -9.53 -19.14 8.96
C LEU A 387 -10.06 -19.83 7.70
N ASN A 388 -9.21 -20.52 6.94
CA ASN A 388 -9.66 -21.27 5.77
C ASN A 388 -10.61 -22.42 6.15
N ILE A 389 -10.34 -23.13 7.24
CA ILE A 389 -11.23 -24.17 7.78
C ILE A 389 -12.55 -23.55 8.24
N PHE A 390 -12.51 -22.41 8.92
CA PHE A 390 -13.70 -21.68 9.34
C PHE A 390 -14.54 -21.27 8.13
N HIS A 391 -13.94 -20.65 7.09
CA HIS A 391 -14.65 -20.26 5.87
C HIS A 391 -15.19 -21.47 5.11
N PHE A 392 -14.49 -22.60 5.10
CA PHE A 392 -15.02 -23.86 4.56
C PHE A 392 -16.31 -24.25 5.29
N PHE A 393 -16.29 -24.37 6.62
CA PHE A 393 -17.47 -24.78 7.39
C PHE A 393 -18.61 -23.76 7.30
N HIS A 394 -18.29 -22.46 7.30
CA HIS A 394 -19.28 -21.41 7.19
C HIS A 394 -19.99 -21.42 5.83
N PHE A 395 -19.24 -21.56 4.74
CA PHE A 395 -19.78 -21.73 3.39
C PHE A 395 -20.71 -22.94 3.32
N TYR A 396 -20.29 -24.10 3.80
CA TYR A 396 -21.14 -25.29 3.79
C TYR A 396 -22.36 -25.17 4.71
N ALA A 397 -22.26 -24.48 5.84
CA ALA A 397 -23.42 -24.23 6.71
C ALA A 397 -24.49 -23.41 5.97
N ILE A 398 -24.07 -22.42 5.19
CA ILE A 398 -24.97 -21.61 4.35
C ILE A 398 -25.55 -22.45 3.21
N ALA A 399 -24.72 -23.24 2.51
CA ALA A 399 -25.19 -24.17 1.48
C ALA A 399 -26.24 -25.17 2.01
N VAL A 400 -25.99 -25.77 3.18
CA VAL A 400 -26.92 -26.71 3.82
C VAL A 400 -28.22 -26.01 4.21
N ARG A 401 -28.14 -24.80 4.78
CA ARG A 401 -29.33 -23.99 5.05
C ARG A 401 -30.13 -23.73 3.78
N ALA A 402 -29.48 -23.36 2.68
CA ALA A 402 -30.12 -23.12 1.38
C ALA A 402 -30.84 -24.37 0.87
N VAL A 403 -30.19 -25.53 0.95
CA VAL A 403 -30.78 -26.83 0.57
C VAL A 403 -32.00 -27.16 1.43
N ILE A 404 -31.91 -27.01 2.76
CA ILE A 404 -33.05 -27.24 3.66
C ILE A 404 -34.20 -26.30 3.33
N GLN A 405 -33.92 -25.00 3.16
CA GLN A 405 -34.93 -24.02 2.78
C GLN A 405 -35.59 -24.37 1.45
N GLN A 406 -34.80 -24.83 0.47
CA GLN A 406 -35.30 -25.29 -0.81
C GLN A 406 -36.22 -26.52 -0.66
N MET A 407 -35.83 -27.52 0.13
CA MET A 407 -36.64 -28.73 0.31
C MET A 407 -38.01 -28.46 0.95
N PHE A 408 -38.11 -27.50 1.88
CA PHE A 408 -39.35 -27.24 2.62
C PHE A 408 -40.17 -26.07 2.09
N PHE A 409 -39.55 -25.08 1.45
CA PHE A 409 -40.18 -23.81 1.11
C PHE A 409 -40.02 -23.40 -0.36
N TRP A 410 -39.33 -24.20 -1.18
CA TRP A 410 -39.25 -23.89 -2.61
C TRP A 410 -40.63 -23.95 -3.25
N LYS A 411 -40.89 -22.97 -4.12
CA LYS A 411 -42.09 -22.91 -4.93
C LYS A 411 -41.67 -22.62 -6.36
N LYS A 412 -42.26 -23.34 -7.30
CA LYS A 412 -42.06 -23.05 -8.72
C LYS A 412 -42.61 -21.65 -9.01
N LEU A 413 -41.73 -20.72 -9.34
CA LEU A 413 -42.10 -19.36 -9.70
C LEU A 413 -42.66 -19.35 -11.13
N CYS A 414 -43.87 -18.82 -11.29
CA CYS A 414 -44.53 -18.73 -12.59
C CYS A 414 -44.07 -17.47 -13.33
N PHE A 415 -43.30 -17.65 -14.41
CA PHE A 415 -42.85 -16.56 -15.28
C PHE A 415 -43.57 -16.57 -16.64
N GLU A 416 -44.20 -17.69 -17.00
CA GLU A 416 -44.73 -18.00 -18.33
C GLU A 416 -45.78 -16.98 -18.77
N LYS A 417 -46.66 -16.55 -17.85
CA LYS A 417 -47.66 -15.50 -18.14
C LYS A 417 -46.98 -14.19 -18.56
N TYR A 418 -46.00 -13.72 -17.78
CA TYR A 418 -45.30 -12.46 -18.04
C TYR A 418 -44.47 -12.54 -19.32
N LEU A 419 -43.77 -13.66 -19.52
CA LEU A 419 -42.95 -13.86 -20.71
C LEU A 419 -43.83 -13.95 -21.97
N SER A 420 -44.97 -14.63 -21.90
CA SER A 420 -45.95 -14.69 -23.01
C SER A 420 -46.47 -13.31 -23.37
N GLU A 421 -46.81 -12.47 -22.39
CA GLU A 421 -47.24 -11.09 -22.63
C GLU A 421 -46.15 -10.24 -23.29
N MET A 422 -44.90 -10.36 -22.83
CA MET A 422 -43.75 -9.64 -23.40
C MET A 422 -43.42 -10.06 -24.83
N SER A 423 -43.73 -11.31 -25.18
CA SER A 423 -43.43 -11.91 -26.48
C SER A 423 -44.44 -11.55 -27.57
N LYS A 424 -45.49 -10.77 -27.24
CA LYS A 424 -46.42 -10.20 -28.22
C LYS A 424 -45.82 -9.05 -29.02
N ILE A 425 -44.72 -8.46 -28.53
CA ILE A 425 -43.96 -7.44 -29.25
C ILE A 425 -42.85 -8.17 -29.99
N ASP A 426 -42.89 -8.08 -31.32
CA ASP A 426 -41.94 -8.78 -32.18
C ASP A 426 -40.50 -8.31 -31.94
N ASN A 427 -39.55 -9.24 -32.12
CA ASN A 427 -38.11 -8.99 -32.17
C ASN A 427 -37.46 -8.43 -30.89
N ARG A 428 -37.97 -8.80 -29.71
CA ARG A 428 -37.25 -8.51 -28.46
C ARG A 428 -35.91 -9.23 -28.43
N THR A 429 -34.88 -8.51 -27.99
CA THR A 429 -33.50 -9.02 -27.94
C THR A 429 -33.05 -9.28 -26.51
N ALA A 430 -32.49 -10.47 -26.25
CA ALA A 430 -31.87 -10.84 -24.99
C ALA A 430 -30.39 -11.20 -25.17
N ILE A 431 -29.55 -10.82 -24.21
CA ILE A 431 -28.13 -11.20 -24.13
C ILE A 431 -27.96 -12.07 -22.88
N ILE A 432 -27.50 -13.31 -23.07
CA ILE A 432 -27.31 -14.30 -22.00
C ILE A 432 -25.83 -14.65 -21.90
N THR A 433 -25.20 -14.33 -20.76
CA THR A 433 -23.80 -14.70 -20.55
C THR A 433 -23.65 -16.13 -20.04
N GLY A 434 -22.74 -16.93 -20.62
CA GLY A 434 -22.46 -18.31 -20.16
C GLY A 434 -23.58 -19.31 -20.47
N ALA A 435 -23.80 -19.60 -21.76
CA ALA A 435 -24.87 -20.48 -22.26
C ALA A 435 -24.40 -21.92 -22.54
N ASP A 436 -23.36 -22.40 -21.84
CA ASP A 436 -22.86 -23.76 -22.01
C ASP A 436 -23.93 -24.82 -21.69
N VAL A 437 -23.99 -25.88 -22.51
CA VAL A 437 -25.01 -26.96 -22.40
C VAL A 437 -25.16 -27.51 -20.98
N GLY A 438 -26.40 -27.73 -20.54
CA GLY A 438 -26.68 -28.28 -19.20
C GLY A 438 -26.46 -27.29 -18.05
N GLY A 439 -26.32 -26.00 -18.34
CA GLY A 439 -26.34 -24.91 -17.37
C GLY A 439 -27.63 -24.08 -17.40
N ILE A 440 -27.75 -23.13 -16.47
CA ILE A 440 -28.89 -22.20 -16.41
C ILE A 440 -28.98 -21.35 -17.68
N GLY A 441 -27.84 -20.81 -18.15
CA GLY A 441 -27.78 -19.99 -19.36
C GLY A 441 -28.30 -20.70 -20.61
N TYR A 442 -27.98 -21.99 -20.77
CA TYR A 442 -28.51 -22.82 -21.86
C TYR A 442 -30.05 -22.91 -21.83
N GLU A 443 -30.62 -23.13 -20.65
CA GLU A 443 -32.08 -23.20 -20.49
C GLU A 443 -32.76 -21.85 -20.69
N LEU A 444 -32.11 -20.75 -20.30
CA LEU A 444 -32.58 -19.39 -20.60
C LEU A 444 -32.67 -19.15 -22.11
N VAL A 445 -31.62 -19.52 -22.86
CA VAL A 445 -31.61 -19.42 -24.32
C VAL A 445 -32.75 -20.25 -24.91
N ARG A 446 -32.86 -21.52 -24.51
CA ARG A 446 -33.93 -22.43 -24.98
C ARG A 446 -35.32 -21.86 -24.75
N ILE A 447 -35.61 -21.38 -23.54
CA ILE A 447 -36.93 -20.85 -23.18
C ILE A 447 -37.21 -19.54 -23.93
N LEU A 448 -36.25 -18.63 -24.04
CA LEU A 448 -36.44 -17.36 -24.74
C LEU A 448 -36.71 -17.56 -26.25
N LEU A 449 -35.98 -18.49 -26.89
CA LEU A 449 -36.22 -18.86 -28.30
C LEU A 449 -37.62 -19.44 -28.50
N GLN A 450 -38.10 -20.30 -27.59
CA GLN A 450 -39.47 -20.84 -27.62
C GLN A 450 -40.57 -19.77 -27.51
N TYR A 451 -40.21 -18.57 -27.05
CA TYR A 451 -41.08 -17.42 -26.92
C TYR A 451 -40.75 -16.33 -27.96
N ASN A 452 -40.13 -16.69 -29.09
CA ASN A 452 -39.83 -15.79 -30.22
C ASN A 452 -38.90 -14.60 -29.88
N TRP A 453 -38.01 -14.74 -28.90
CA TRP A 453 -36.97 -13.74 -28.64
C TRP A 453 -35.78 -13.97 -29.56
N THR A 454 -35.14 -12.88 -29.97
CA THR A 454 -33.77 -12.93 -30.51
C THR A 454 -32.80 -13.02 -29.35
N VAL A 455 -31.92 -14.02 -29.35
CA VAL A 455 -31.01 -14.31 -28.24
C VAL A 455 -29.57 -14.27 -28.71
N VAL A 456 -28.75 -13.43 -28.06
CA VAL A 456 -27.30 -13.49 -28.13
C VAL A 456 -26.81 -14.35 -26.96
N ALA A 457 -26.35 -15.55 -27.27
CA ALA A 457 -25.79 -16.48 -26.31
C ALA A 457 -24.26 -16.40 -26.33
N THR A 458 -23.62 -16.17 -25.18
CA THR A 458 -22.15 -16.27 -25.11
C THR A 458 -21.70 -17.62 -24.57
N VAL A 459 -20.64 -18.16 -25.15
CA VAL A 459 -20.02 -19.43 -24.76
C VAL A 459 -18.52 -19.26 -24.60
N TYR A 460 -17.89 -20.11 -23.79
CA TYR A 460 -16.43 -20.08 -23.63
C TYR A 460 -15.72 -20.95 -24.68
N ASP A 461 -16.27 -22.13 -24.98
CA ASP A 461 -15.71 -23.09 -25.93
C ASP A 461 -16.28 -22.85 -27.35
N VAL A 462 -15.39 -22.67 -28.33
CA VAL A 462 -15.74 -22.48 -29.75
C VAL A 462 -16.59 -23.63 -30.29
N ASN A 463 -16.38 -24.86 -29.80
CA ASN A 463 -17.17 -26.02 -30.23
C ASN A 463 -18.66 -25.89 -29.88
N MET A 464 -19.01 -25.07 -28.89
CA MET A 464 -20.40 -24.84 -28.51
C MET A 464 -21.19 -24.08 -29.59
N ILE A 465 -20.53 -23.41 -30.55
CA ILE A 465 -21.21 -22.79 -31.70
C ILE A 465 -21.99 -23.86 -32.46
N THR A 466 -21.30 -24.91 -32.91
CA THR A 466 -21.91 -26.00 -33.67
C THR A 466 -22.92 -26.77 -32.82
N VAL A 467 -22.58 -27.07 -31.56
CA VAL A 467 -23.46 -27.85 -30.67
C VAL A 467 -24.77 -27.13 -30.38
N LEU A 468 -24.73 -25.84 -30.01
CA LEU A 468 -25.96 -25.08 -29.73
C LEU A 468 -26.75 -24.81 -31.01
N GLY A 469 -26.07 -24.55 -32.14
CA GLY A 469 -26.72 -24.41 -33.45
C GLY A 469 -27.50 -25.66 -33.84
N GLU A 470 -26.92 -26.84 -33.67
CA GLU A 470 -27.62 -28.11 -33.95
C GLU A 470 -28.75 -28.41 -32.97
N LEU A 471 -28.57 -28.13 -31.67
CA LEU A 471 -29.57 -28.39 -30.63
C LEU A 471 -30.82 -27.49 -30.78
N PHE A 472 -30.65 -26.27 -31.30
CA PHE A 472 -31.73 -25.30 -31.42
C PHE A 472 -32.23 -25.08 -32.85
N LYS A 473 -31.72 -25.81 -33.84
CA LYS A 473 -32.10 -25.67 -35.26
C LYS A 473 -33.61 -25.78 -35.56
N GLU A 474 -34.37 -26.45 -34.71
CA GLU A 474 -35.83 -26.63 -34.88
C GLU A 474 -36.64 -25.45 -34.32
N ILE A 475 -36.05 -24.66 -33.42
CA ILE A 475 -36.72 -23.56 -32.71
C ILE A 475 -36.08 -22.19 -32.99
N ALA A 476 -34.96 -22.16 -33.72
CA ALA A 476 -34.19 -20.97 -34.01
C ALA A 476 -33.46 -21.08 -35.35
N ASP A 477 -33.41 -19.97 -36.07
CA ASP A 477 -32.53 -19.70 -37.21
C ASP A 477 -31.34 -18.80 -36.82
N GLU A 478 -30.47 -18.50 -37.79
CA GLU A 478 -29.29 -17.64 -37.58
C GLU A 478 -29.62 -16.17 -37.23
N HIS A 479 -30.86 -15.72 -37.44
CA HIS A 479 -31.30 -14.38 -37.07
C HIS A 479 -31.76 -14.32 -35.61
N SER A 480 -32.49 -15.35 -35.17
CA SER A 480 -33.03 -15.50 -33.83
C SER A 480 -32.00 -15.96 -32.79
N LEU A 481 -30.95 -16.70 -33.17
CA LEU A 481 -29.88 -17.13 -32.26
C LEU A 481 -28.50 -16.73 -32.78
N VAL A 482 -27.81 -15.87 -32.03
CA VAL A 482 -26.42 -15.46 -32.28
C VAL A 482 -25.53 -16.02 -31.19
N ILE A 483 -24.52 -16.80 -31.57
CA ILE A 483 -23.59 -17.41 -30.62
C ILE A 483 -22.24 -16.69 -30.73
N GLU A 484 -21.78 -16.11 -29.62
CA GLU A 484 -20.49 -15.41 -29.54
C GLU A 484 -19.55 -16.12 -28.56
N VAL A 485 -18.31 -16.33 -28.98
CA VAL A 485 -17.27 -16.90 -28.10
C VAL A 485 -16.65 -15.78 -27.29
N VAL A 486 -16.77 -15.84 -25.97
CA VAL A 486 -16.31 -14.79 -25.07
C VAL A 486 -15.58 -15.39 -23.88
N ASP A 487 -14.31 -15.04 -23.75
CA ASP A 487 -13.53 -15.28 -22.54
C ASP A 487 -13.70 -14.10 -21.57
N PHE A 488 -14.55 -14.28 -20.55
CA PHE A 488 -14.78 -13.28 -19.52
C PHE A 488 -13.60 -13.07 -18.56
N SER A 489 -12.52 -13.85 -18.69
CA SER A 489 -11.25 -13.55 -18.03
C SER A 489 -10.38 -12.56 -18.84
N SER A 490 -10.69 -12.34 -20.13
CA SER A 490 -9.92 -11.49 -21.04
C SER A 490 -10.65 -10.19 -21.38
N LEU A 491 -10.11 -9.05 -20.91
CA LEU A 491 -10.64 -7.72 -21.26
C LEU A 491 -10.72 -7.46 -22.77
N ASN A 492 -9.77 -7.99 -23.55
CA ASN A 492 -9.77 -7.83 -25.00
C ASN A 492 -10.91 -8.63 -25.64
N SER A 493 -11.19 -9.83 -25.15
CA SER A 493 -12.33 -10.64 -25.61
C SER A 493 -13.65 -9.95 -25.29
N ILE A 494 -13.79 -9.41 -24.07
CA ILE A 494 -14.98 -8.67 -23.64
C ILE A 494 -15.18 -7.43 -24.52
N GLN A 495 -14.11 -6.66 -24.78
CA GLN A 495 -14.20 -5.45 -25.59
C GLN A 495 -14.62 -5.75 -27.03
N SER A 496 -14.01 -6.77 -27.67
CA SER A 496 -14.37 -7.19 -29.03
C SER A 496 -15.84 -7.61 -29.12
N PHE A 497 -16.33 -8.39 -28.15
CA PHE A 497 -17.74 -8.77 -28.05
C PHE A 497 -18.66 -7.54 -27.93
N LEU A 498 -18.33 -6.59 -27.05
CA LEU A 498 -19.13 -5.39 -26.83
C LEU A 498 -19.16 -4.46 -28.06
N GLU A 499 -18.05 -4.32 -28.78
CA GLU A 499 -17.98 -3.53 -30.02
C GLU A 499 -18.87 -4.13 -31.11
N LYS A 500 -18.87 -5.46 -31.28
CA LYS A 500 -19.78 -6.14 -32.22
C LYS A 500 -21.24 -5.89 -31.87
N LEU A 501 -21.61 -6.02 -30.59
CA LEU A 501 -22.99 -5.82 -30.16
C LEU A 501 -23.48 -4.39 -30.38
N LYS A 502 -22.68 -3.39 -30.01
CA LYS A 502 -23.03 -1.98 -30.20
C LYS A 502 -23.18 -1.58 -31.67
N ARG A 503 -22.47 -2.26 -32.58
CA ARG A 503 -22.62 -2.05 -34.03
C ARG A 503 -23.86 -2.71 -34.60
N LYS A 504 -24.28 -3.85 -34.04
CA LYS A 504 -25.37 -4.67 -34.58
C LYS A 504 -26.75 -4.33 -33.98
N TYR A 505 -26.81 -3.89 -32.73
CA TYR A 505 -28.06 -3.71 -31.99
C TYR A 505 -28.23 -2.28 -31.50
N ASP A 506 -29.35 -1.67 -31.85
CA ASP A 506 -29.72 -0.32 -31.40
C ASP A 506 -30.36 -0.31 -30.01
N LYS A 507 -30.88 -1.44 -29.54
CA LYS A 507 -31.51 -1.63 -28.23
C LYS A 507 -31.45 -3.10 -27.80
N VAL A 508 -31.51 -3.35 -26.49
CA VAL A 508 -31.51 -4.71 -25.91
C VAL A 508 -32.51 -4.79 -24.77
N ASN A 509 -33.50 -5.66 -24.84
CA ASN A 509 -34.59 -5.73 -23.86
C ASN A 509 -34.17 -6.41 -22.54
N LEU A 510 -33.32 -7.44 -22.62
CA LEU A 510 -32.90 -8.22 -21.46
C LEU A 510 -31.40 -8.52 -21.50
N LEU A 511 -30.67 -8.11 -20.46
CA LEU A 511 -29.29 -8.55 -20.22
C LEU A 511 -29.26 -9.47 -18.99
N VAL A 512 -28.81 -10.71 -19.17
CA VAL A 512 -28.58 -11.65 -18.06
C VAL A 512 -27.10 -11.92 -17.88
N ASN A 513 -26.52 -11.39 -16.81
CA ASN A 513 -25.17 -11.73 -16.37
C ASN A 513 -25.20 -13.07 -15.62
N ASN A 514 -25.12 -14.18 -16.34
CA ASN A 514 -25.19 -15.55 -15.81
C ASN A 514 -23.81 -16.24 -15.75
N ALA A 515 -22.85 -15.87 -16.60
CA ALA A 515 -21.51 -16.47 -16.61
C ALA A 515 -20.85 -16.38 -15.22
N ALA A 516 -20.34 -17.50 -14.72
CA ALA A 516 -19.69 -17.57 -13.41
C ALA A 516 -18.72 -18.75 -13.31
N VAL A 517 -17.72 -18.60 -12.45
CA VAL A 517 -16.84 -19.65 -11.96
C VAL A 517 -16.93 -19.74 -10.44
N MET A 518 -16.70 -20.93 -9.88
CA MET A 518 -16.89 -21.17 -8.45
C MET A 518 -15.79 -22.08 -7.90
N LEU A 519 -15.23 -21.69 -6.77
CA LEU A 519 -14.21 -22.43 -6.02
C LEU A 519 -12.98 -22.82 -6.85
N THR A 520 -12.60 -21.98 -7.81
CA THR A 520 -11.45 -22.26 -8.68
C THR A 520 -10.14 -22.21 -7.89
N PRO A 521 -9.11 -22.97 -8.29
CA PRO A 521 -7.75 -22.76 -7.82
C PRO A 521 -7.30 -21.32 -8.06
N PHE A 522 -6.41 -20.81 -7.21
CA PHE A 522 -5.88 -19.45 -7.36
C PHE A 522 -5.30 -19.27 -8.76
N THR A 523 -5.93 -18.37 -9.51
CA THR A 523 -5.54 -18.00 -10.87
C THR A 523 -5.66 -16.48 -10.96
N GLU A 524 -4.66 -15.83 -11.54
CA GLU A 524 -4.58 -14.37 -11.62
C GLU A 524 -4.52 -13.95 -13.09
N VAL A 525 -5.37 -13.00 -13.46
CA VAL A 525 -5.45 -12.45 -14.82
C VAL A 525 -5.26 -10.94 -14.74
N LYS A 526 -4.16 -10.43 -15.31
CA LYS A 526 -3.76 -9.01 -15.23
C LYS A 526 -3.85 -8.43 -13.79
N ASN A 527 -3.30 -9.15 -12.81
CA ASN A 527 -3.29 -8.80 -11.39
C ASN A 527 -4.65 -8.84 -10.67
N VAL A 528 -5.65 -9.49 -11.27
CA VAL A 528 -6.98 -9.69 -10.69
C VAL A 528 -7.24 -11.19 -10.51
N GLU A 529 -7.78 -11.59 -9.36
CA GLU A 529 -8.16 -12.99 -9.11
C GLU A 529 -9.31 -13.44 -10.04
N LEU A 530 -9.25 -14.68 -10.52
CA LEU A 530 -10.15 -15.20 -11.55
C LEU A 530 -11.64 -15.13 -11.17
N GLN A 531 -12.04 -15.52 -9.95
CA GLN A 531 -13.45 -15.45 -9.55
C GLN A 531 -13.93 -14.00 -9.49
N TRP A 532 -13.10 -13.06 -9.04
CA TRP A 532 -13.40 -11.62 -9.12
C TRP A 532 -13.53 -11.12 -10.57
N MET A 533 -12.58 -11.50 -11.42
CA MET A 533 -12.56 -11.08 -12.82
C MET A 533 -13.84 -11.53 -13.54
N VAL A 534 -14.18 -12.81 -13.42
CA VAL A 534 -15.31 -13.42 -14.16
C VAL A 534 -16.66 -13.12 -13.50
N ASN A 535 -16.77 -13.19 -12.17
CA ASN A 535 -18.08 -13.09 -11.50
C ASN A 535 -18.52 -11.66 -11.19
N PHE A 536 -17.60 -10.69 -11.21
CA PHE A 536 -17.89 -9.31 -10.81
C PHE A 536 -17.42 -8.30 -11.86
N ILE A 537 -16.11 -8.22 -12.13
CA ILE A 537 -15.55 -7.17 -13.01
C ILE A 537 -16.10 -7.28 -14.44
N ALA A 538 -16.09 -8.48 -15.03
CA ALA A 538 -16.61 -8.71 -16.37
C ALA A 538 -18.11 -8.35 -16.49
N PRO A 539 -19.03 -8.85 -15.64
CA PRO A 539 -20.42 -8.41 -15.61
C PRO A 539 -20.60 -6.90 -15.46
N THR A 540 -19.79 -6.24 -14.62
CA THR A 540 -19.83 -4.79 -14.45
C THR A 540 -19.43 -4.05 -15.72
N ILE A 541 -18.36 -4.49 -16.41
CA ILE A 541 -17.94 -3.93 -17.70
C ILE A 541 -19.02 -4.12 -18.77
N VAL A 542 -19.56 -5.33 -18.89
CA VAL A 542 -20.64 -5.65 -19.85
C VAL A 542 -21.87 -4.78 -19.59
N THR A 543 -22.29 -4.72 -18.33
CA THR A 543 -23.45 -3.92 -17.91
C THR A 543 -23.24 -2.44 -18.18
N ASN A 544 -22.11 -1.86 -17.77
CA ASN A 544 -21.81 -0.44 -18.00
C ASN A 544 -21.75 -0.10 -19.50
N SER A 545 -21.27 -1.03 -20.32
CA SER A 545 -21.17 -0.84 -21.76
C SER A 545 -22.53 -0.92 -22.46
N LEU A 546 -23.43 -1.81 -22.01
CA LEU A 546 -24.70 -2.10 -22.69
C LEU A 546 -25.93 -1.45 -22.03
N ARG A 547 -25.81 -0.89 -20.82
CA ARG A 547 -26.96 -0.34 -20.08
C ARG A 547 -27.74 0.70 -20.87
N THR A 548 -27.07 1.53 -21.68
CA THR A 548 -27.75 2.53 -22.51
C THR A 548 -28.67 1.91 -23.56
N LEU A 549 -28.29 0.75 -24.12
CA LEU A 549 -29.15 -0.01 -25.05
C LEU A 549 -30.36 -0.61 -24.32
N VAL A 550 -30.19 -0.96 -23.04
CA VAL A 550 -31.28 -1.48 -22.20
C VAL A 550 -32.22 -0.37 -21.73
N CYS A 551 -31.69 0.80 -21.38
CA CYS A 551 -32.49 1.99 -21.07
C CYS A 551 -33.31 2.40 -22.30
N LYS A 552 -32.70 2.44 -23.49
CA LYS A 552 -33.42 2.71 -24.73
C LYS A 552 -34.54 1.69 -25.01
N ALA A 553 -34.31 0.39 -24.77
CA ALA A 553 -35.39 -0.60 -24.86
C ALA A 553 -36.51 -0.37 -23.81
N ALA A 554 -36.17 0.12 -22.61
CA ALA A 554 -37.16 0.47 -21.59
C ALA A 554 -38.06 1.63 -22.03
N GLU A 555 -37.48 2.63 -22.72
CA GLU A 555 -38.18 3.78 -23.26
C GLU A 555 -39.02 3.40 -24.50
N ASP A 556 -38.41 2.71 -25.47
CA ASP A 556 -39.04 2.38 -26.75
C ASP A 556 -40.11 1.29 -26.62
N ASP A 557 -39.83 0.22 -25.87
CA ASP A 557 -40.66 -1.00 -25.82
C ASP A 557 -41.41 -1.16 -24.48
N GLY A 558 -41.25 -0.20 -23.56
CA GLY A 558 -41.78 -0.28 -22.21
C GLY A 558 -41.13 -1.38 -21.35
N PHE A 559 -39.99 -1.94 -21.78
CA PHE A 559 -39.31 -3.02 -21.06
C PHE A 559 -37.80 -3.04 -21.32
N GLY A 560 -37.04 -2.75 -20.25
CA GLY A 560 -35.60 -2.98 -20.18
C GLY A 560 -35.23 -3.59 -18.83
N ARG A 561 -34.48 -4.69 -18.88
CA ARG A 561 -34.09 -5.46 -17.69
C ARG A 561 -32.63 -5.86 -17.70
N ILE A 562 -31.98 -5.70 -16.56
CA ILE A 562 -30.65 -6.25 -16.29
C ILE A 562 -30.75 -7.17 -15.08
N VAL A 563 -30.40 -8.45 -15.25
CA VAL A 563 -30.46 -9.44 -14.17
C VAL A 563 -29.07 -10.06 -13.99
N SER A 564 -28.56 -10.01 -12.77
CA SER A 564 -27.28 -10.64 -12.44
C SER A 564 -27.48 -11.87 -11.56
N VAL A 565 -26.96 -13.02 -12.02
CA VAL A 565 -27.04 -14.29 -11.28
C VAL A 565 -25.97 -14.29 -10.19
N SER A 566 -26.43 -14.06 -8.96
CA SER A 566 -25.61 -14.04 -7.75
C SER A 566 -25.68 -15.39 -7.02
N SER A 567 -25.56 -15.41 -5.69
CA SER A 567 -25.60 -16.63 -4.89
C SER A 567 -25.94 -16.33 -3.44
N ILE A 568 -26.63 -17.25 -2.77
CA ILE A 568 -26.80 -17.24 -1.31
C ILE A 568 -25.46 -17.29 -0.55
N GLU A 569 -24.39 -17.77 -1.19
CA GLU A 569 -23.04 -17.76 -0.60
C GLU A 569 -22.50 -16.35 -0.36
N LEU A 570 -23.16 -15.30 -0.88
CA LEU A 570 -22.85 -13.92 -0.50
C LEU A 570 -22.99 -13.67 1.02
N PHE A 571 -23.79 -14.48 1.73
CA PHE A 571 -23.91 -14.38 3.19
C PHE A 571 -22.71 -14.99 3.92
N ALA A 572 -21.86 -15.76 3.23
CA ALA A 572 -20.61 -16.29 3.76
C ALA A 572 -19.45 -15.28 3.66
N ALA A 573 -19.71 -14.14 3.01
CA ALA A 573 -18.74 -13.08 2.83
C ALA A 573 -18.36 -12.47 4.19
N SER A 574 -17.07 -12.23 4.36
CA SER A 574 -16.53 -11.49 5.49
C SER A 574 -15.84 -10.26 4.92
N LEU A 575 -16.59 -9.17 4.82
CA LEU A 575 -16.09 -7.89 4.33
C LEU A 575 -15.68 -7.02 5.51
N ASN A 576 -14.53 -7.32 6.12
CA ASN A 576 -13.76 -6.27 6.79
C ASN A 576 -13.06 -5.43 5.71
N GLN A 577 -12.78 -4.14 5.99
CA GLN A 577 -12.22 -3.07 5.13
C GLN A 577 -10.99 -3.44 4.25
N ASN A 578 -10.48 -4.65 4.40
CA ASN A 578 -9.44 -5.32 3.64
C ASN A 578 -9.93 -5.94 2.31
N TRP A 579 -10.76 -5.21 1.55
CA TRP A 579 -11.30 -5.58 0.24
C TRP A 579 -10.21 -6.00 -0.77
N PHE A 580 -8.98 -5.50 -0.61
CA PHE A 580 -7.84 -5.77 -1.50
C PHE A 580 -7.05 -7.05 -1.20
N TYR A 581 -7.31 -7.76 -0.09
CA TYR A 581 -6.36 -8.79 0.37
C TYR A 581 -6.42 -10.11 -0.41
N ASN A 582 -7.52 -10.36 -1.14
CA ASN A 582 -7.68 -11.52 -2.00
C ASN A 582 -7.75 -11.19 -3.51
N GLY A 583 -7.48 -9.93 -3.89
CA GLY A 583 -7.56 -9.50 -5.30
C GLY A 583 -6.77 -8.23 -5.67
N GLY A 584 -5.92 -7.70 -4.78
CA GLY A 584 -5.18 -6.48 -5.05
C GLY A 584 -3.87 -6.30 -4.26
N SER A 585 -3.17 -5.22 -4.59
CA SER A 585 -1.71 -5.01 -4.56
C SER A 585 -0.95 -5.12 -3.22
N ASN A 586 -1.61 -5.36 -2.08
CA ASN A 586 -0.99 -5.15 -0.76
C ASN A 586 -0.08 -6.28 -0.27
N TYR A 587 -0.15 -7.46 -0.88
CA TYR A 587 0.98 -8.40 -0.81
C TYR A 587 1.94 -8.07 -1.95
N SER A 588 3.05 -7.42 -1.62
CA SER A 588 4.15 -7.15 -2.55
C SER A 588 4.76 -8.42 -3.17
N ASN A 589 4.43 -9.58 -2.59
CA ASN A 589 4.93 -10.88 -3.03
C ASN A 589 3.82 -11.79 -3.56
N LYS A 590 3.95 -12.21 -4.84
CA LYS A 590 3.04 -13.13 -5.54
C LYS A 590 2.85 -14.47 -4.80
N TYR A 591 3.89 -14.92 -4.08
CA TYR A 591 3.83 -16.15 -3.29
C TYR A 591 2.83 -16.05 -2.13
N CYS A 592 2.83 -14.94 -1.37
CA CYS A 592 1.94 -14.77 -0.21
C CYS A 592 0.45 -14.78 -0.59
N ARG A 593 0.08 -14.21 -1.75
CA ARG A 593 -1.31 -14.23 -2.25
C ARG A 593 -1.82 -15.63 -2.54
N LYS A 594 -0.98 -16.46 -3.15
CA LYS A 594 -1.34 -17.85 -3.48
C LYS A 594 -1.58 -18.69 -2.22
N TYR A 595 -0.77 -18.51 -1.18
CA TYR A 595 -0.90 -19.27 0.07
C TYR A 595 -2.04 -18.76 0.97
N ALA A 596 -2.37 -17.48 0.90
CA ALA A 596 -3.49 -16.87 1.64
C ALA A 596 -4.86 -17.03 0.95
N TYR A 597 -4.90 -17.52 -0.28
CA TYR A 597 -6.11 -17.61 -1.06
C TYR A 597 -7.13 -18.59 -0.48
N CYS A 598 -8.32 -18.06 -0.18
CA CYS A 598 -9.50 -18.84 0.20
C CYS A 598 -10.52 -18.81 -0.95
N SER A 599 -10.69 -19.93 -1.65
CA SER A 599 -11.60 -20.01 -2.81
C SER A 599 -13.07 -19.79 -2.44
N TYR A 600 -13.48 -20.22 -1.23
CA TYR A 600 -14.82 -20.05 -0.67
C TYR A 600 -15.14 -18.57 -0.43
N LEU A 601 -14.23 -17.89 0.27
CA LEU A 601 -14.38 -16.47 0.58
C LEU A 601 -14.32 -15.60 -0.69
N SER A 602 -13.43 -15.93 -1.65
CA SER A 602 -13.34 -15.19 -2.90
C SER A 602 -14.65 -15.27 -3.70
N TYR A 603 -15.26 -16.46 -3.79
CA TYR A 603 -16.55 -16.64 -4.44
C TYR A 603 -17.65 -15.81 -3.77
N ALA A 604 -17.80 -15.97 -2.45
CA ALA A 604 -18.78 -15.25 -1.64
C ALA A 604 -18.67 -13.72 -1.81
N ASN A 605 -17.46 -13.19 -1.70
CA ASN A 605 -17.19 -11.76 -1.87
C ASN A 605 -17.50 -11.28 -3.30
N SER A 606 -17.13 -12.04 -4.34
CA SER A 606 -17.43 -11.68 -5.73
C SER A 606 -18.94 -11.57 -5.99
N LYS A 607 -19.75 -12.45 -5.38
CA LYS A 607 -21.20 -12.44 -5.50
C LYS A 607 -21.87 -11.33 -4.70
N LEU A 608 -21.34 -11.03 -3.51
CA LEU A 608 -21.77 -9.88 -2.72
C LEU A 608 -21.49 -8.55 -3.44
N ALA A 609 -20.29 -8.39 -4.00
CA ALA A 609 -19.90 -7.21 -4.76
C ALA A 609 -20.81 -6.99 -5.99
N LEU A 610 -21.14 -8.07 -6.71
CA LEU A 610 -22.07 -8.02 -7.85
C LEU A 610 -23.48 -7.56 -7.44
N SER A 611 -24.00 -8.06 -6.31
CA SER A 611 -25.32 -7.64 -5.80
C SER A 611 -25.34 -6.18 -5.35
N TYR A 612 -24.28 -5.70 -4.69
CA TYR A 612 -24.12 -4.29 -4.34
C TYR A 612 -24.01 -3.38 -5.57
N TYR A 613 -23.29 -3.83 -6.60
CA TYR A 613 -23.23 -3.11 -7.88
C TYR A 613 -24.62 -2.93 -8.51
N MET A 614 -25.50 -3.95 -8.45
CA MET A 614 -26.90 -3.79 -8.91
C MET A 614 -27.67 -2.76 -8.08
N GLN A 615 -27.46 -2.70 -6.77
CA GLN A 615 -28.08 -1.69 -5.92
C GLN A 615 -27.64 -0.27 -6.29
N ILE A 616 -26.36 -0.07 -6.59
CA ILE A 616 -25.80 1.21 -7.02
C ILE A 616 -26.30 1.58 -8.42
N LEU A 617 -26.30 0.64 -9.36
CA LEU A 617 -26.81 0.88 -10.71
C LEU A 617 -28.28 1.32 -10.69
N ALA A 618 -29.10 0.71 -9.83
CA ALA A 618 -30.50 1.10 -9.67
C ALA A 618 -30.67 2.53 -9.15
N LYS A 619 -29.78 3.00 -8.26
CA LYS A 619 -29.76 4.40 -7.81
C LYS A 619 -29.43 5.35 -8.97
N LEU A 620 -28.48 4.96 -9.83
CA LEU A 620 -28.01 5.79 -10.95
C LEU A 620 -29.04 5.91 -12.08
N GLU A 621 -29.79 4.85 -12.36
CA GLU A 621 -30.73 4.78 -13.50
C GLU A 621 -32.19 5.01 -13.06
N ILE A 622 -32.42 5.60 -11.88
CA ILE A 622 -33.76 5.79 -11.29
C ILE A 622 -34.68 6.69 -12.14
N GLN A 623 -34.11 7.44 -13.09
CA GLN A 623 -34.82 8.38 -13.96
C GLN A 623 -35.46 7.70 -15.19
N THR A 624 -35.03 6.48 -15.54
CA THR A 624 -35.51 5.79 -16.75
C THR A 624 -36.74 4.96 -16.42
N ALA A 625 -37.92 5.42 -16.87
CA ALA A 625 -39.17 4.69 -16.67
C ALA A 625 -39.07 3.26 -17.24
N ASN A 626 -39.69 2.29 -16.57
CA ASN A 626 -39.70 0.86 -16.94
C ASN A 626 -38.36 0.12 -16.91
N PHE A 627 -37.22 0.79 -16.73
CA PHE A 627 -35.94 0.14 -16.50
C PHE A 627 -35.88 -0.46 -15.08
N LYS A 628 -35.41 -1.70 -14.95
CA LYS A 628 -35.05 -2.28 -13.65
C LYS A 628 -33.80 -3.14 -13.78
N CYS A 629 -32.99 -3.11 -12.73
CA CYS A 629 -31.88 -4.05 -12.57
C CYS A 629 -31.97 -4.76 -11.23
N CYS A 630 -31.71 -6.06 -11.20
CA CYS A 630 -31.82 -6.88 -9.99
C CYS A 630 -30.70 -7.92 -9.94
N SER A 631 -30.46 -8.47 -8.75
CA SER A 631 -29.67 -9.69 -8.57
C SER A 631 -30.53 -10.79 -7.92
N LEU A 632 -30.15 -12.06 -8.12
CA LEU A 632 -30.84 -13.17 -7.45
C LEU A 632 -29.93 -14.35 -7.13
N HIS A 633 -30.35 -15.19 -6.20
CA HIS A 633 -29.91 -16.58 -6.11
C HIS A 633 -30.86 -17.49 -6.91
N PRO A 634 -30.36 -18.25 -7.91
CA PRO A 634 -31.21 -19.12 -8.74
C PRO A 634 -31.68 -20.40 -8.03
N GLY A 635 -31.30 -20.62 -6.77
CA GLY A 635 -31.43 -21.89 -6.07
C GLY A 635 -30.14 -22.72 -6.12
N VAL A 636 -30.15 -23.87 -5.45
CA VAL A 636 -29.04 -24.82 -5.48
C VAL A 636 -29.26 -25.76 -6.67
N VAL A 637 -28.67 -25.40 -7.82
CA VAL A 637 -29.00 -26.00 -9.14
C VAL A 637 -27.94 -27.00 -9.59
N HIS A 638 -28.34 -28.19 -10.03
CA HIS A 638 -27.42 -29.22 -10.56
C HIS A 638 -26.82 -28.75 -11.90
N THR A 639 -25.60 -28.24 -11.87
CA THR A 639 -24.88 -27.70 -13.05
C THR A 639 -23.39 -28.04 -13.03
N ARG A 640 -22.69 -27.72 -14.12
CA ARG A 640 -21.22 -27.81 -14.21
C ARG A 640 -20.47 -26.79 -13.35
N LEU A 641 -21.16 -25.92 -12.60
CA LEU A 641 -20.52 -24.96 -11.69
C LEU A 641 -19.75 -25.66 -10.55
N TYR A 642 -20.17 -26.87 -10.16
CA TYR A 642 -19.55 -27.64 -9.07
C TYR A 642 -18.25 -28.37 -9.45
N ARG A 643 -17.72 -28.18 -10.66
CA ARG A 643 -16.56 -28.94 -11.18
C ARG A 643 -15.27 -28.80 -10.35
N HIS A 644 -15.13 -27.72 -9.58
CA HIS A 644 -13.99 -27.49 -8.67
C HIS A 644 -14.32 -27.72 -7.19
N THR A 645 -15.49 -28.27 -6.87
CA THR A 645 -15.85 -28.61 -5.49
C THR A 645 -15.13 -29.86 -5.00
N SER A 646 -15.20 -30.14 -3.69
CA SER A 646 -14.53 -31.28 -3.07
C SER A 646 -14.91 -32.61 -3.72
N TRP A 647 -14.02 -33.59 -3.65
CA TRP A 647 -14.25 -34.93 -4.19
C TRP A 647 -15.53 -35.59 -3.63
N LEU A 648 -15.85 -35.35 -2.36
CA LEU A 648 -17.09 -35.81 -1.72
C LEU A 648 -18.33 -35.23 -2.44
N ASN A 649 -18.35 -33.92 -2.71
CA ASN A 649 -19.45 -33.28 -3.43
C ASN A 649 -19.56 -33.79 -4.86
N GLN A 650 -18.43 -33.97 -5.54
CA GLN A 650 -18.44 -34.51 -6.90
C GLN A 650 -19.01 -35.93 -6.96
N ARG A 651 -18.76 -36.76 -5.94
CA ARG A 651 -19.41 -38.08 -5.81
C ARG A 651 -20.90 -37.94 -5.52
N PHE A 652 -21.29 -37.06 -4.58
CA PHE A 652 -22.69 -36.79 -4.27
C PHE A 652 -23.48 -36.37 -5.51
N LEU A 653 -22.94 -35.45 -6.32
CA LEU A 653 -23.57 -34.97 -7.56
C LEU A 653 -23.78 -36.05 -8.63
N LYS A 654 -23.03 -37.16 -8.55
CA LYS A 654 -23.21 -38.33 -9.43
C LYS A 654 -24.29 -39.29 -8.93
N THR A 655 -24.76 -39.15 -7.69
CA THR A 655 -25.81 -40.00 -7.12
C THR A 655 -27.19 -39.60 -7.63
N ALA A 656 -28.09 -40.57 -7.76
CA ALA A 656 -29.50 -40.30 -8.06
C ALA A 656 -30.16 -39.42 -6.99
N PHE A 657 -29.71 -39.52 -5.73
CA PHE A 657 -30.21 -38.74 -4.62
C PHE A 657 -30.00 -37.23 -4.80
N SER A 658 -28.88 -36.80 -5.40
CA SER A 658 -28.64 -35.38 -5.69
C SER A 658 -29.70 -34.75 -6.59
N ARG A 659 -30.35 -35.52 -7.47
CA ARG A 659 -31.41 -35.05 -8.37
C ARG A 659 -32.74 -34.75 -7.65
N TYR A 660 -32.94 -35.31 -6.45
CA TYR A 660 -34.12 -35.02 -5.62
C TYR A 660 -33.93 -33.79 -4.72
N ILE A 661 -32.68 -33.39 -4.49
CA ILE A 661 -32.34 -32.29 -3.58
C ILE A 661 -32.07 -31.00 -4.35
N LEU A 662 -31.32 -31.10 -5.45
CA LEU A 662 -30.92 -29.95 -6.26
C LEU A 662 -31.97 -29.64 -7.32
N LEU A 663 -32.16 -28.36 -7.61
CA LEU A 663 -33.01 -27.93 -8.71
C LEU A 663 -32.37 -28.33 -10.05
N THR A 664 -33.21 -28.59 -11.03
CA THR A 664 -32.80 -28.74 -12.43
C THR A 664 -32.36 -27.39 -13.01
N PRO A 665 -31.49 -27.38 -14.05
CA PRO A 665 -31.15 -26.16 -14.78
C PRO A 665 -32.36 -25.34 -15.24
N THR A 666 -33.44 -26.02 -15.64
CA THR A 666 -34.69 -25.38 -16.09
C THR A 666 -35.42 -24.68 -14.94
N GLU A 667 -35.47 -25.27 -13.74
CA GLU A 667 -36.02 -24.62 -12.54
C GLU A 667 -35.16 -23.43 -12.09
N GLY A 668 -33.83 -23.55 -12.20
CA GLY A 668 -32.92 -22.43 -11.97
C GLY A 668 -33.16 -21.27 -12.95
N ALA A 669 -33.35 -21.58 -14.23
CA ALA A 669 -33.70 -20.61 -15.26
C ALA A 669 -35.07 -19.96 -15.02
N ALA A 670 -36.06 -20.71 -14.52
CA ALA A 670 -37.36 -20.18 -14.15
C ALA A 670 -37.26 -19.08 -13.06
N ASN A 671 -36.39 -19.27 -12.06
CA ASN A 671 -36.15 -18.25 -11.04
C ASN A 671 -35.54 -16.97 -11.64
N VAL A 672 -34.57 -17.10 -12.56
CA VAL A 672 -33.96 -15.97 -13.26
C VAL A 672 -34.97 -15.23 -14.14
N LEU A 673 -35.79 -15.97 -14.91
CA LEU A 673 -36.82 -15.39 -15.76
C LEU A 673 -37.94 -14.73 -14.96
N TRP A 674 -38.31 -15.30 -13.81
CA TRP A 674 -39.26 -14.65 -12.91
C TRP A 674 -38.71 -13.31 -12.42
N THR A 675 -37.44 -13.25 -11.99
CA THR A 675 -36.82 -11.98 -11.58
C THR A 675 -36.71 -10.99 -12.74
N ALA A 676 -36.48 -11.46 -13.96
CA ALA A 676 -36.45 -10.61 -15.14
C ALA A 676 -37.84 -10.05 -15.49
N CYS A 677 -38.87 -10.89 -15.51
CA CYS A 677 -40.15 -10.57 -16.12
C CYS A 677 -41.21 -10.08 -15.12
N SER A 678 -41.07 -10.41 -13.84
CA SER A 678 -42.07 -10.06 -12.83
C SER A 678 -42.20 -8.54 -12.67
N PRO A 679 -43.41 -7.97 -12.68
CA PRO A 679 -43.62 -6.54 -12.46
C PRO A 679 -43.32 -6.13 -11.02
N ASN A 680 -43.42 -7.06 -10.07
CA ASN A 680 -43.33 -6.81 -8.63
C ASN A 680 -41.90 -6.72 -8.10
N VAL A 681 -40.88 -6.90 -8.94
CA VAL A 681 -39.48 -6.73 -8.51
C VAL A 681 -39.15 -5.25 -8.33
N ARG A 682 -38.36 -4.95 -7.31
CA ARG A 682 -37.81 -3.64 -7.02
C ARG A 682 -36.42 -3.52 -7.62
N SER A 683 -36.16 -2.43 -8.34
CA SER A 683 -34.82 -2.19 -8.89
C SER A 683 -33.79 -2.07 -7.75
N GLY A 684 -32.63 -2.69 -7.94
CA GLY A 684 -31.53 -2.74 -6.98
C GLY A 684 -31.69 -3.77 -5.86
N ALA A 685 -32.78 -4.55 -5.86
CA ALA A 685 -33.00 -5.59 -4.86
C ALA A 685 -32.29 -6.91 -5.22
N TYR A 686 -32.06 -7.71 -4.18
CA TYR A 686 -31.56 -9.08 -4.26
C TYR A 686 -32.68 -10.05 -3.90
N TYR A 687 -32.88 -11.09 -4.71
CA TYR A 687 -34.00 -12.03 -4.58
C TYR A 687 -33.56 -13.46 -4.31
N GLU A 688 -34.30 -14.16 -3.45
CA GLU A 688 -34.18 -15.59 -3.20
C GLU A 688 -35.57 -16.23 -3.26
N ASN A 689 -35.77 -17.19 -4.16
CA ASN A 689 -37.07 -17.88 -4.33
C ASN A 689 -38.26 -16.91 -4.44
N GLY A 690 -38.07 -15.80 -5.15
CA GLY A 690 -39.10 -14.78 -5.38
C GLY A 690 -39.32 -13.78 -4.23
N ILE A 691 -38.53 -13.88 -3.15
CA ILE A 691 -38.61 -13.02 -1.98
C ILE A 691 -37.42 -12.07 -1.98
N GLU A 692 -37.67 -10.79 -1.72
CA GLU A 692 -36.62 -9.80 -1.53
C GLU A 692 -35.87 -10.06 -0.21
N VAL A 693 -34.54 -10.12 -0.28
CA VAL A 693 -33.69 -10.38 0.89
C VAL A 693 -32.67 -9.24 1.04
N THR A 694 -32.53 -8.75 2.27
CA THR A 694 -31.56 -7.71 2.60
C THR A 694 -30.14 -8.24 2.48
N LEU A 695 -29.28 -7.50 1.78
CA LEU A 695 -27.87 -7.83 1.68
C LEU A 695 -27.15 -7.69 3.03
N PRO A 696 -26.11 -8.50 3.31
CA PRO A 696 -25.22 -8.31 4.45
C PRO A 696 -24.69 -6.87 4.47
N LYS A 697 -24.72 -6.20 5.63
CA LYS A 697 -24.15 -4.85 5.76
C LYS A 697 -22.64 -4.88 5.49
N ILE A 698 -22.16 -3.87 4.77
CA ILE A 698 -20.74 -3.58 4.61
C ILE A 698 -20.48 -2.24 5.29
N ASP A 699 -19.43 -2.16 6.09
CA ASP A 699 -18.88 -0.89 6.58
C ASP A 699 -18.12 -0.18 5.43
N ILE A 700 -18.87 0.29 4.42
CA ILE A 700 -18.33 1.18 3.38
C ILE A 700 -18.43 2.60 3.91
N VAL A 701 -17.29 3.27 4.03
CA VAL A 701 -17.16 4.57 4.68
C VAL A 701 -17.75 5.73 3.85
N ASP A 702 -18.05 5.55 2.56
CA ASP A 702 -18.74 6.58 1.79
C ASP A 702 -19.44 6.05 0.51
N ASP A 703 -20.65 6.53 0.21
CA ASP A 703 -21.41 6.20 -1.01
C ASP A 703 -20.63 6.67 -2.27
N GLU A 704 -19.80 7.72 -2.16
CA GLU A 704 -18.96 8.23 -3.25
C GLU A 704 -17.73 7.36 -3.57
N GLU A 705 -17.09 6.75 -2.57
CA GLU A 705 -15.96 5.83 -2.80
C GLU A 705 -16.44 4.56 -3.49
N ALA A 706 -17.60 4.02 -3.08
CA ALA A 706 -18.26 2.92 -3.78
C ALA A 706 -18.50 3.28 -5.26
N LEU A 707 -19.08 4.45 -5.54
CA LEU A 707 -19.32 4.92 -6.91
C LEU A 707 -18.05 5.00 -7.76
N LYS A 708 -16.93 5.49 -7.22
CA LYS A 708 -15.62 5.51 -7.91
C LYS A 708 -15.01 4.12 -8.11
N LEU A 709 -15.34 3.16 -7.24
CA LEU A 709 -14.84 1.78 -7.30
C LEU A 709 -15.61 0.90 -8.31
N PHE A 710 -16.94 1.07 -8.41
CA PHE A 710 -17.83 0.28 -9.26
C PHE A 710 -17.98 0.83 -10.69
N LEU A 711 -17.73 2.12 -10.88
CA LEU A 711 -17.67 2.74 -12.20
C LEU A 711 -16.21 2.74 -12.64
N VAL A 712 -15.79 1.69 -13.35
CA VAL A 712 -14.60 1.74 -14.20
C VAL A 712 -14.70 3.05 -14.99
N LYS A 713 -13.75 3.97 -14.75
CA LYS A 713 -13.75 5.34 -15.29
C LYS A 713 -14.30 5.35 -16.71
N ARG A 714 -15.31 6.19 -16.96
CA ARG A 714 -15.58 6.72 -18.30
C ARG A 714 -14.27 7.37 -18.75
N ASN A 715 -13.52 6.66 -19.59
CA ASN A 715 -12.61 7.29 -20.53
C ASN A 715 -13.42 7.59 -21.78
#